data_AF-A0A317P233-F1
#
_entry.id   AF-A0A317P233-F1
#
_cell.length_a   1.000
_cell.length_b   1.000
_cell.length_c   1.000
_cell.angle_alpha   90.00
_cell.angle_beta   90.00
_cell.angle_gamma   90.00
#
_symmetry.space_group_name_H-M   'P 1'
#
loop_
_entity.id
_entity.type
_entity.pdbx_description
1 polymer ?
#
loop_
_entity_poly.entity_id
_entity_poly.type
_entity_poly.pdbx_seq_one_letter_code
_entity_poly.pdbx_strand_id
1 'polypeptide(L)'
;MPEILEHDTETAALKVPPHSVEAEQSVLGGLMLDNQAWDNVADRLVADDFYRYEHRLIFNVMAQLAEAARPLDVVTLSEALEGRDQLDTVGGLAYLAELARNTPSASNIRAYADIVRERATLRKLIRAASQIADGAFSPQGRPADELVDEAERLVFQISEERPKSGGPIGMSELLAKAVDRIDELFNMKGEMTGLSTGFRDLDEMTSGLQPSDLVIIAGRPSMGKCIMAGSRLVDPASGALVTIDELVARQQADLLSLGDDFRLAPACASAFVDDGCKPVFRVRTALGREICTTLTHPFLTGDGWQPLERLAVGERVAVPRRLPVFGRERLPEHQVKVLAYMIADGGTTQTNALFTNADPRLRAEFDEAVAAFPGLVCRPVESAGRTPALRVSREPQALVTAREAFGRALRGALARAGMTGEVLAGALNVSKAAVSGWCQGRAMPAEATFGRLCHVLEVPPAELEVDDYARAAKNASSPMRRFLEAHGVWGMKATAKRMPAGIFRLEKPLLALFLNRLFACDGSAFVQASGQARVSYASSSRELIREVQHLLLRFGILAKVREKPHAKASPDCLPWELEILDRASIETFVAEIGIFGKESRLAEVQACLGGKRHHSNRDSLPRSVNRYVKAIKGERSWRHLFEAAGRRLPEGGNLHLSGGSERCLSRARAAELAAVLEDEYLANLADSDLYWDEIVEITPLGHQQVYDLTVDGTHNFVAEDVCVHNTTFAMNLVEHAVIASDRPVMVFSMEMPAESLMLRMLSSLGRIDQTRVRTGQLEDEDWPRLTSAVNLLKDKQLFIDDTAALSPNEMRSRIRRVVREHGNVGLVMIDYLQLMQIPGFSENRTGEISEISRSLKGMAKEFGCPVVALSQLNRSLEQRPNKRPVMSDLRESGAIEQDADVIAFVYRDEVYNPDNPDNQGLAELIIGKQRNGPIGTVHMAFIGKYTRFEDLAPDSYGDTFGE
;
A
#
# COMPACT_ATOMS: atom_id res chain seq x y z
N MET A 1 -20.25 -33.59 -78.74
CA MET A 1 -20.35 -33.86 -77.28
C MET A 1 -20.40 -35.36 -77.14
N PRO A 2 -19.36 -36.00 -76.59
CA PRO A 2 -18.75 -35.65 -75.30
C PRO A 2 -17.26 -35.26 -75.39
N GLU A 3 -16.81 -34.30 -74.56
CA GLU A 3 -15.39 -33.92 -74.42
C GLU A 3 -15.12 -33.10 -73.12
N ILE A 4 -15.82 -33.41 -72.01
CA ILE A 4 -15.79 -32.62 -70.76
C ILE A 4 -15.70 -33.52 -69.53
N LEU A 5 -14.81 -34.52 -69.53
CA LEU A 5 -14.60 -35.43 -68.39
C LEU A 5 -13.12 -35.72 -68.03
N GLU A 6 -12.15 -35.13 -68.72
CA GLU A 6 -10.71 -35.36 -68.43
C GLU A 6 -10.08 -34.30 -67.51
N HIS A 7 -10.67 -33.12 -67.35
CA HIS A 7 -10.06 -32.02 -66.61
C HIS A 7 -10.21 -32.02 -65.08
N ASP A 8 -11.00 -32.94 -64.50
CA ASP A 8 -11.37 -32.90 -63.06
C ASP A 8 -10.44 -33.73 -62.15
N THR A 9 -9.48 -34.46 -62.73
CA THR A 9 -8.50 -35.27 -61.97
C THR A 9 -7.18 -34.54 -61.69
N GLU A 10 -6.77 -33.59 -62.55
CA GLU A 10 -5.52 -32.83 -62.37
C GLU A 10 -5.64 -31.75 -61.29
N THR A 11 -6.82 -31.13 -61.12
CA THR A 11 -7.08 -30.10 -60.11
C THR A 11 -7.12 -30.64 -58.68
N ALA A 12 -7.56 -31.89 -58.49
CA ALA A 12 -7.56 -32.56 -57.20
C ALA A 12 -6.14 -32.90 -56.68
N ALA A 13 -5.14 -32.98 -57.56
CA ALA A 13 -3.75 -33.28 -57.19
C ALA A 13 -3.03 -32.10 -56.47
N LEU A 14 -3.62 -30.91 -56.42
CA LEU A 14 -2.93 -29.66 -56.03
C LEU A 14 -3.02 -29.26 -54.54
N LYS A 15 -3.41 -30.17 -53.64
CA LYS A 15 -3.36 -29.94 -52.17
C LYS A 15 -2.63 -31.05 -51.39
N VAL A 16 -1.65 -31.73 -51.99
CA VAL A 16 -0.76 -32.63 -51.23
C VAL A 16 0.14 -31.79 -50.30
N PRO A 17 0.23 -32.11 -48.99
CA PRO A 17 1.11 -31.38 -48.08
C PRO A 17 2.59 -31.39 -48.53
N PRO A 18 3.37 -30.33 -48.30
CA PRO A 18 4.76 -30.26 -48.74
C PRO A 18 5.62 -31.41 -48.19
N HIS A 19 6.25 -32.16 -49.07
CA HIS A 19 7.11 -33.30 -48.74
C HIS A 19 8.19 -33.48 -49.82
N SER A 20 9.22 -34.28 -49.55
CA SER A 20 10.23 -34.67 -50.52
C SER A 20 10.73 -36.07 -50.18
N VAL A 21 10.20 -37.08 -50.88
CA VAL A 21 10.57 -38.49 -50.62
C VAL A 21 12.05 -38.71 -50.93
N GLU A 22 12.57 -38.12 -52.01
CA GLU A 22 13.99 -38.23 -52.42
C GLU A 22 14.95 -37.71 -51.33
N ALA A 23 14.62 -36.58 -50.69
CA ALA A 23 15.42 -36.05 -49.58
C ALA A 23 15.33 -36.95 -48.34
N GLU A 24 14.14 -37.45 -47.99
CA GLU A 24 13.96 -38.40 -46.88
C GLU A 24 14.76 -39.69 -47.10
N GLN A 25 14.71 -40.27 -48.31
CA GLN A 25 15.47 -41.46 -48.66
C GLN A 25 16.99 -41.21 -48.63
N SER A 26 17.43 -40.05 -49.10
CA SER A 26 18.85 -39.64 -49.07
C SER A 26 19.38 -39.41 -47.65
N VAL A 27 18.53 -38.96 -46.71
CA VAL A 27 18.89 -38.88 -45.29
C VAL A 27 19.00 -40.27 -44.67
N LEU A 28 17.97 -41.12 -44.83
CA LEU A 28 17.97 -42.45 -44.21
C LEU A 28 19.08 -43.35 -44.77
N GLY A 29 19.24 -43.42 -46.09
CA GLY A 29 20.33 -44.17 -46.69
C GLY A 29 21.70 -43.56 -46.43
N GLY A 30 21.81 -42.24 -46.28
CA GLY A 30 23.04 -41.56 -45.85
C GLY A 30 23.48 -42.00 -44.46
N LEU A 31 22.53 -42.10 -43.51
CA LEU A 31 22.79 -42.60 -42.15
C LEU A 31 23.14 -44.09 -42.11
N MET A 32 22.69 -44.89 -43.09
CA MET A 32 23.09 -46.31 -43.23
C MET A 32 24.49 -46.51 -43.83
N LEU A 33 25.07 -45.46 -44.42
CA LEU A 33 26.38 -45.49 -45.08
C LEU A 33 27.46 -44.80 -44.24
N ASP A 34 27.10 -43.77 -43.47
CA ASP A 34 28.00 -43.01 -42.60
C ASP A 34 27.35 -42.70 -41.24
N ASN A 35 27.70 -43.51 -40.25
CA ASN A 35 27.20 -43.34 -38.88
C ASN A 35 27.69 -42.04 -38.22
N GLN A 36 28.79 -41.42 -38.69
CA GLN A 36 29.28 -40.14 -38.14
C GLN A 36 28.38 -38.97 -38.57
N ALA A 37 27.57 -39.15 -39.62
CA ALA A 37 26.55 -38.19 -39.98
C ALA A 37 25.37 -38.15 -38.98
N TRP A 38 25.22 -39.14 -38.10
CA TRP A 38 24.12 -39.21 -37.12
C TRP A 38 24.00 -37.93 -36.29
N ASP A 39 25.09 -37.49 -35.64
CA ASP A 39 25.09 -36.31 -34.78
C ASP A 39 24.64 -35.04 -35.53
N ASN A 40 25.04 -34.91 -36.80
CA ASN A 40 24.66 -33.78 -37.65
C ASN A 40 23.17 -33.81 -38.07
N VAL A 41 22.53 -34.97 -38.08
CA VAL A 41 21.12 -35.13 -38.49
C VAL A 41 20.19 -35.12 -37.26
N ALA A 42 20.59 -35.75 -36.17
CA ALA A 42 19.84 -35.80 -34.91
C ALA A 42 19.60 -34.40 -34.31
N ASP A 43 20.58 -33.49 -34.44
CA ASP A 43 20.44 -32.06 -34.09
C ASP A 43 19.39 -31.30 -34.91
N ARG A 44 18.90 -31.87 -36.02
CA ARG A 44 18.08 -31.16 -37.04
C ARG A 44 16.73 -31.79 -37.32
N LEU A 45 16.57 -33.09 -37.14
CA LEU A 45 15.36 -33.84 -37.50
C LEU A 45 14.91 -34.75 -36.36
N VAL A 46 13.59 -34.76 -36.12
CA VAL A 46 12.92 -35.79 -35.33
C VAL A 46 12.14 -36.75 -36.22
N ALA A 47 11.78 -37.94 -35.70
CA ALA A 47 11.07 -38.96 -36.48
C ALA A 47 9.78 -38.44 -37.13
N ASP A 48 9.05 -37.50 -36.49
CA ASP A 48 7.83 -36.91 -37.03
C ASP A 48 8.03 -35.93 -38.20
N ASP A 49 9.26 -35.49 -38.47
CA ASP A 49 9.57 -34.61 -39.60
C ASP A 49 9.58 -35.37 -40.94
N PHE A 50 9.61 -36.70 -40.94
CA PHE A 50 9.44 -37.51 -42.15
C PHE A 50 7.95 -37.60 -42.54
N TYR A 51 7.64 -37.48 -43.84
CA TYR A 51 6.27 -37.56 -44.33
C TYR A 51 5.74 -39.00 -44.33
N ARG A 52 6.55 -39.94 -44.84
CA ARG A 52 6.20 -41.37 -44.89
C ARG A 52 6.27 -42.03 -43.53
N TYR A 53 5.32 -42.92 -43.25
CA TYR A 53 5.21 -43.61 -41.96
C TYR A 53 6.37 -44.60 -41.76
N GLU A 54 6.73 -45.31 -42.83
CA GLU A 54 7.84 -46.25 -42.92
C GLU A 54 9.16 -45.56 -42.58
N HIS A 55 9.36 -44.34 -43.07
CA HIS A 55 10.54 -43.51 -42.77
C HIS A 55 10.60 -43.08 -41.29
N ARG A 56 9.46 -42.78 -40.65
CA ARG A 56 9.42 -42.48 -39.20
C ARG A 56 9.88 -43.67 -38.37
N LEU A 57 9.39 -44.87 -38.71
CA LEU A 57 9.77 -46.11 -38.05
C LEU A 57 11.27 -46.37 -38.18
N ILE A 58 11.81 -46.28 -39.40
CA ILE A 58 13.26 -46.40 -39.65
C ILE A 58 14.05 -45.43 -38.77
N PHE A 59 13.73 -44.13 -38.80
CA PHE A 59 14.48 -43.11 -38.06
C PHE A 59 14.40 -43.30 -36.54
N ASN A 60 13.25 -43.73 -36.02
CA ASN A 60 13.07 -44.04 -34.60
C ASN A 60 13.91 -45.27 -34.17
N VAL A 61 13.99 -46.32 -35.00
CA VAL A 61 14.87 -47.46 -34.72
C VAL A 61 16.35 -47.06 -34.84
N MET A 62 16.72 -46.21 -35.80
CA MET A 62 18.07 -45.65 -35.89
C MET A 62 18.46 -44.88 -34.63
N ALA A 63 17.58 -44.01 -34.11
CA ALA A 63 17.84 -43.24 -32.89
C ALA A 63 18.15 -44.16 -31.70
N GLN A 64 17.39 -45.23 -31.52
CA GLN A 64 17.57 -46.16 -30.41
C GLN A 64 18.79 -47.07 -30.58
N LEU A 65 19.19 -47.39 -31.81
CA LEU A 65 20.46 -48.07 -32.10
C LEU A 65 21.65 -47.15 -31.82
N ALA A 66 21.56 -45.86 -32.15
CA ALA A 66 22.57 -44.86 -31.86
C ALA A 66 22.74 -44.62 -30.35
N GLU A 67 21.62 -44.50 -29.60
CA GLU A 67 21.63 -44.44 -28.12
C GLU A 67 22.29 -45.69 -27.50
N ALA A 68 22.04 -46.87 -28.08
CA ALA A 68 22.67 -48.12 -27.67
C ALA A 68 24.12 -48.29 -28.18
N ALA A 69 24.70 -47.27 -28.80
CA ALA A 69 26.03 -47.27 -29.43
C ALA A 69 26.26 -48.45 -30.42
N ARG A 70 25.21 -48.89 -31.10
CA ARG A 70 25.26 -49.92 -32.15
C ARG A 70 25.43 -49.28 -33.52
N PRO A 71 26.11 -49.94 -34.48
CA PRO A 71 26.25 -49.39 -35.83
C PRO A 71 24.89 -49.34 -36.54
N LEU A 72 24.70 -48.30 -37.35
CA LEU A 72 23.52 -48.05 -38.16
C LEU A 72 23.76 -48.58 -39.58
N ASP A 73 23.56 -49.87 -39.82
CA ASP A 73 23.66 -50.44 -41.16
C ASP A 73 22.39 -51.22 -41.53
N VAL A 74 22.29 -51.63 -42.80
CA VAL A 74 21.11 -52.34 -43.32
C VAL A 74 20.84 -53.65 -42.54
N VAL A 75 21.89 -54.30 -42.03
CA VAL A 75 21.78 -55.58 -41.30
C VAL A 75 21.30 -55.33 -39.87
N THR A 76 21.96 -54.47 -39.11
CA THR A 76 21.59 -54.18 -37.72
C THR A 76 20.22 -53.53 -37.60
N LEU A 77 19.86 -52.67 -38.57
CA LEU A 77 18.52 -52.08 -38.64
C LEU A 77 17.46 -53.14 -38.98
N SER A 78 17.77 -54.08 -39.88
CA SER A 78 16.83 -55.18 -40.20
C SER A 78 16.57 -56.08 -38.99
N GLU A 79 17.60 -56.47 -38.25
CA GLU A 79 17.48 -57.26 -37.01
C GLU A 79 16.67 -56.51 -35.94
N ALA A 80 16.91 -55.21 -35.77
CA ALA A 80 16.20 -54.37 -34.80
C ALA A 80 14.73 -54.11 -35.18
N LEU A 81 14.40 -54.09 -36.46
CA LEU A 81 13.02 -54.01 -36.98
C LEU A 81 12.30 -55.36 -36.93
N GLU A 82 13.02 -56.47 -37.16
CA GLU A 82 12.48 -57.84 -37.08
C GLU A 82 12.14 -58.20 -35.62
N GLY A 83 13.01 -57.88 -34.67
CA GLY A 83 12.76 -58.04 -33.22
C GLY A 83 11.62 -57.16 -32.65
N ARG A 84 10.87 -56.46 -33.52
CA ARG A 84 9.73 -55.59 -33.20
C ARG A 84 8.49 -55.86 -34.08
N ASP A 85 8.53 -56.89 -34.92
CA ASP A 85 7.51 -57.19 -35.93
C ASP A 85 7.23 -56.01 -36.90
N GLN A 86 8.21 -55.12 -37.10
CA GLN A 86 8.09 -53.89 -37.91
C GLN A 86 8.77 -54.00 -39.29
N LEU A 87 9.62 -55.00 -39.51
CA LEU A 87 10.39 -55.15 -40.76
C LEU A 87 9.51 -55.23 -42.01
N ASP A 88 8.43 -56.03 -41.97
CA ASP A 88 7.47 -56.15 -43.09
C ASP A 88 6.70 -54.84 -43.33
N THR A 89 6.37 -54.11 -42.27
CA THR A 89 5.67 -52.81 -42.34
C THR A 89 6.52 -51.74 -43.04
N VAL A 90 7.85 -51.84 -42.93
CA VAL A 90 8.81 -50.92 -43.54
C VAL A 90 9.12 -51.28 -45.01
N GLY A 91 8.61 -52.41 -45.54
CA GLY A 91 8.90 -52.90 -46.88
C GLY A 91 10.04 -53.93 -46.95
N GLY A 92 10.44 -54.47 -45.79
CA GLY A 92 11.44 -55.53 -45.67
C GLY A 92 12.88 -55.10 -45.96
N LEU A 93 13.80 -56.07 -45.85
CA LEU A 93 15.24 -55.87 -46.09
C LEU A 93 15.54 -55.34 -47.51
N ALA A 94 14.69 -55.70 -48.50
CA ALA A 94 14.80 -55.21 -49.87
C ALA A 94 14.69 -53.68 -49.96
N TYR A 95 13.78 -53.05 -49.19
CA TYR A 95 13.61 -51.60 -49.18
C TYR A 95 14.77 -50.89 -48.47
N LEU A 96 15.26 -51.43 -47.35
CA LEU A 96 16.44 -50.89 -46.67
C LEU A 96 17.69 -50.91 -47.59
N ALA A 97 17.88 -52.00 -48.34
CA ALA A 97 18.94 -52.14 -49.35
C ALA A 97 18.71 -51.32 -50.64
N GLU A 98 17.54 -50.71 -50.80
CA GLU A 98 17.23 -49.72 -51.84
C GLU A 98 17.56 -48.31 -51.33
N LEU A 99 17.17 -47.95 -50.10
CA LEU A 99 17.49 -46.67 -49.45
C LEU A 99 19.00 -46.41 -49.42
N ALA A 100 19.78 -47.39 -48.96
CA ALA A 100 21.24 -47.31 -48.93
C ALA A 100 21.88 -47.19 -50.33
N ARG A 101 21.18 -47.60 -51.39
CA ARG A 101 21.72 -47.61 -52.78
C ARG A 101 21.34 -46.37 -53.57
N ASN A 102 20.16 -45.82 -53.32
CA ASN A 102 19.63 -44.65 -54.02
C ASN A 102 20.18 -43.32 -53.45
N THR A 103 20.97 -43.37 -52.37
CA THR A 103 21.59 -42.18 -51.76
C THR A 103 22.81 -41.71 -52.59
N PRO A 104 22.81 -40.47 -53.14
CA PRO A 104 23.89 -40.03 -54.04
C PRO A 104 25.26 -39.81 -53.40
N SER A 105 25.29 -39.35 -52.13
CA SER A 105 26.50 -39.20 -51.31
C SER A 105 26.11 -38.82 -49.87
N ALA A 106 26.77 -39.40 -48.87
CA ALA A 106 26.64 -38.98 -47.47
C ALA A 106 27.14 -37.54 -47.21
N SER A 107 28.03 -37.01 -48.06
CA SER A 107 28.63 -35.67 -47.88
C SER A 107 27.62 -34.51 -47.82
N ASN A 108 26.46 -34.67 -48.46
CA ASN A 108 25.43 -33.63 -48.56
C ASN A 108 24.21 -33.89 -47.66
N ILE A 109 24.29 -34.88 -46.76
CA ILE A 109 23.18 -35.32 -45.90
C ILE A 109 22.53 -34.18 -45.10
N ARG A 110 23.33 -33.20 -44.67
CA ARG A 110 22.84 -31.99 -44.00
C ARG A 110 21.88 -31.17 -44.87
N ALA A 111 22.18 -30.98 -46.15
CA ALA A 111 21.32 -30.23 -47.06
C ALA A 111 19.99 -30.97 -47.28
N TYR A 112 20.01 -32.30 -47.40
CA TYR A 112 18.79 -33.10 -47.46
C TYR A 112 17.99 -33.05 -46.14
N ALA A 113 18.66 -33.06 -45.00
CA ALA A 113 18.01 -32.92 -43.70
C ALA A 113 17.35 -31.55 -43.52
N ASP A 114 18.01 -30.47 -43.93
CA ASP A 114 17.45 -29.11 -43.92
C ASP A 114 16.20 -29.02 -44.86
N ILE A 115 16.21 -29.70 -46.02
CA ILE A 115 15.04 -29.82 -46.92
C ILE A 115 13.87 -30.57 -46.25
N VAL A 116 14.12 -31.73 -45.64
CA VAL A 116 13.07 -32.51 -44.94
C VAL A 116 12.45 -31.67 -43.83
N ARG A 117 13.29 -30.96 -43.05
CA ARG A 117 12.87 -30.07 -41.96
C ARG A 117 12.04 -28.89 -42.44
N GLU A 118 12.42 -28.23 -43.53
CA GLU A 118 11.66 -27.13 -44.13
C GLU A 118 10.26 -27.63 -44.54
N ARG A 119 10.19 -28.77 -45.23
CA ARG A 119 8.91 -29.39 -45.62
C ARG A 119 8.08 -29.80 -44.40
N ALA A 120 8.68 -30.35 -43.35
CA ALA A 120 8.01 -30.66 -42.10
C ALA A 120 7.42 -29.40 -41.42
N THR A 121 8.19 -28.32 -41.37
CA THR A 121 7.76 -27.01 -40.83
C THR A 121 6.54 -26.48 -41.59
N LEU A 122 6.56 -26.55 -42.93
CA LEU A 122 5.41 -26.16 -43.75
C LEU A 122 4.18 -27.05 -43.48
N ARG A 123 4.34 -28.37 -43.27
CA ARG A 123 3.22 -29.25 -42.90
C ARG A 123 2.67 -28.95 -41.50
N LYS A 124 3.52 -28.65 -40.52
CA LYS A 124 3.12 -28.24 -39.16
C LYS A 124 2.32 -26.93 -39.22
N LEU A 125 2.78 -25.95 -40.01
CA LEU A 125 2.08 -24.68 -40.23
C LEU A 125 0.71 -24.87 -40.92
N ILE A 126 0.61 -25.75 -41.92
CA ILE A 126 -0.68 -26.08 -42.56
C ILE A 126 -1.65 -26.72 -41.55
N ARG A 127 -1.18 -27.64 -40.69
CA ARG A 127 -2.02 -28.25 -39.64
C ARG A 127 -2.53 -27.22 -38.64
N ALA A 128 -1.66 -26.34 -38.13
CA ALA A 128 -2.06 -25.27 -37.22
C ALA A 128 -3.06 -24.31 -37.89
N ALA A 129 -2.82 -23.90 -39.14
CA ALA A 129 -3.76 -23.06 -39.89
C ALA A 129 -5.14 -23.72 -40.08
N SER A 130 -5.18 -25.04 -40.34
CA SER A 130 -6.45 -25.79 -40.37
C SER A 130 -7.13 -25.84 -39.00
N GLN A 131 -6.41 -26.12 -37.92
CA GLN A 131 -6.98 -26.16 -36.56
C GLN A 131 -7.54 -24.79 -36.13
N ILE A 132 -6.83 -23.71 -36.43
CA ILE A 132 -7.28 -22.33 -36.16
C ILE A 132 -8.54 -22.01 -36.97
N ALA A 133 -8.58 -22.40 -38.25
CA ALA A 133 -9.77 -22.22 -39.09
C ALA A 133 -10.97 -23.05 -38.58
N ASP A 134 -10.77 -24.32 -38.25
CA ASP A 134 -11.82 -25.20 -37.73
C ASP A 134 -12.38 -24.69 -36.40
N GLY A 135 -11.52 -24.21 -35.49
CA GLY A 135 -11.92 -23.58 -34.23
C GLY A 135 -12.71 -22.28 -34.42
N ALA A 136 -12.34 -21.45 -35.40
CA ALA A 136 -13.06 -20.23 -35.74
C ALA A 136 -14.43 -20.52 -36.40
N PHE A 137 -14.53 -21.56 -37.24
CA PHE A 137 -15.80 -21.98 -37.84
C PHE A 137 -16.73 -22.73 -36.87
N SER A 138 -16.17 -23.40 -35.85
CA SER A 138 -16.93 -24.17 -34.84
C SER A 138 -16.50 -23.85 -33.40
N PRO A 139 -16.88 -22.67 -32.84
CA PRO A 139 -16.40 -22.21 -31.52
C PRO A 139 -16.81 -23.06 -30.30
N GLN A 140 -17.79 -23.97 -30.44
CA GLN A 140 -18.34 -24.82 -29.37
C GLN A 140 -18.79 -24.07 -28.09
N GLY A 141 -19.05 -22.76 -28.18
CA GLY A 141 -19.44 -21.91 -27.06
C GLY A 141 -18.29 -21.21 -26.32
N ARG A 142 -17.04 -21.36 -26.78
CA ARG A 142 -15.89 -20.63 -26.25
C ARG A 142 -15.88 -19.17 -26.72
N PRO A 143 -15.41 -18.21 -25.89
CA PRO A 143 -15.25 -16.82 -26.28
C PRO A 143 -14.15 -16.65 -27.34
N ALA A 144 -14.18 -15.53 -28.05
CA ALA A 144 -13.21 -15.24 -29.12
C ALA A 144 -11.76 -15.15 -28.58
N ASP A 145 -11.57 -14.60 -27.39
CA ASP A 145 -10.25 -14.39 -26.79
C ASP A 145 -9.55 -15.74 -26.52
N GLU A 146 -10.25 -16.73 -25.99
CA GLU A 146 -9.72 -18.10 -25.82
C GLU A 146 -9.30 -18.78 -27.14
N LEU A 147 -9.95 -18.42 -28.27
CA LEU A 147 -9.59 -18.94 -29.58
C LEU A 147 -8.37 -18.21 -30.17
N VAL A 148 -8.18 -16.93 -29.82
CA VAL A 148 -6.97 -16.17 -30.15
C VAL A 148 -5.79 -16.69 -29.35
N ASP A 149 -5.91 -16.89 -28.04
CA ASP A 149 -4.86 -17.45 -27.17
C ASP A 149 -4.43 -18.85 -27.65
N GLU A 150 -5.40 -19.69 -28.04
CA GLU A 150 -5.11 -21.00 -28.61
C GLU A 150 -4.39 -20.91 -29.96
N ALA A 151 -4.78 -19.97 -30.83
CA ALA A 151 -4.10 -19.73 -32.09
C ALA A 151 -2.67 -19.23 -31.89
N GLU A 152 -2.44 -18.30 -30.96
CA GLU A 152 -1.10 -17.84 -30.59
C GLU A 152 -0.25 -18.99 -30.06
N ARG A 153 -0.78 -19.82 -29.16
CA ARG A 153 -0.08 -21.01 -28.62
C ARG A 153 0.33 -21.99 -29.72
N LEU A 154 -0.58 -22.31 -30.67
CA LEU A 154 -0.30 -23.21 -31.79
C LEU A 154 0.79 -22.67 -32.72
N VAL A 155 0.79 -21.36 -32.99
CA VAL A 155 1.83 -20.71 -33.80
C VAL A 155 3.16 -20.63 -33.03
N PHE A 156 3.11 -20.41 -31.71
CA PHE A 156 4.30 -20.30 -30.86
C PHE A 156 5.08 -21.61 -30.75
N GLN A 157 4.38 -22.76 -30.62
CA GLN A 157 5.01 -24.08 -30.60
C GLN A 157 5.87 -24.35 -31.86
N ILE A 158 5.39 -23.96 -33.04
CA ILE A 158 6.14 -24.07 -34.31
C ILE A 158 7.40 -23.17 -34.32
N SER A 159 7.39 -22.08 -33.55
CA SER A 159 8.52 -21.16 -33.42
C SER A 159 9.58 -21.68 -32.44
N GLU A 160 9.17 -22.34 -31.35
CA GLU A 160 10.08 -22.91 -30.34
C GLU A 160 10.82 -24.17 -30.80
N GLU A 161 10.23 -24.99 -31.67
CA GLU A 161 10.89 -26.18 -32.25
C GLU A 161 12.10 -25.87 -33.15
N ARG A 162 12.54 -24.61 -33.26
CA ARG A 162 13.84 -24.28 -33.86
C ARG A 162 14.96 -24.64 -32.87
N PRO A 163 15.87 -25.58 -33.19
CA PRO A 163 17.07 -25.78 -32.38
C PRO A 163 17.81 -24.45 -32.30
N LYS A 164 17.96 -23.93 -31.07
CA LYS A 164 18.81 -22.79 -30.80
C LYS A 164 20.22 -23.17 -31.25
N SER A 165 20.91 -22.26 -31.95
CA SER A 165 22.24 -22.50 -32.53
C SER A 165 23.36 -22.53 -31.45
N GLY A 166 23.17 -23.32 -30.40
CA GLY A 166 24.04 -23.47 -29.24
C GLY A 166 24.69 -24.86 -29.21
N GLY A 167 25.47 -25.19 -30.24
CA GLY A 167 26.39 -26.32 -30.21
C GLY A 167 27.73 -25.95 -29.55
N PRO A 168 28.60 -26.93 -29.25
CA PRO A 168 29.95 -26.66 -28.77
C PRO A 168 30.77 -25.92 -29.83
N ILE A 169 31.19 -24.68 -29.51
CA ILE A 169 32.00 -23.85 -30.40
C ILE A 169 33.49 -24.23 -30.24
N GLY A 170 34.18 -24.44 -31.35
CA GLY A 170 35.62 -24.76 -31.34
C GLY A 170 36.47 -23.60 -30.82
N MET A 171 37.55 -23.92 -30.10
CA MET A 171 38.42 -22.91 -29.46
C MET A 171 38.95 -21.86 -30.45
N SER A 172 39.24 -22.23 -31.70
CA SER A 172 39.69 -21.28 -32.74
C SER A 172 38.66 -20.21 -33.08
N GLU A 173 37.36 -20.54 -33.07
CA GLU A 173 36.28 -19.59 -33.36
C GLU A 173 35.99 -18.69 -32.14
N LEU A 174 36.09 -19.25 -30.93
CA LEU A 174 36.04 -18.46 -29.70
C LEU A 174 37.23 -17.49 -29.59
N LEU A 175 38.44 -17.92 -29.98
CA LEU A 175 39.62 -17.07 -30.02
C LEU A 175 39.51 -15.95 -31.07
N ALA A 176 38.96 -16.24 -32.26
CA ALA A 176 38.67 -15.21 -33.25
C ALA A 176 37.72 -14.15 -32.68
N LYS A 177 36.55 -14.57 -32.16
CA LYS A 177 35.57 -13.68 -31.53
C LYS A 177 36.15 -12.90 -30.33
N ALA A 178 37.04 -13.50 -29.54
CA ALA A 178 37.69 -12.82 -28.44
C ALA A 178 38.73 -11.79 -28.90
N VAL A 179 39.51 -12.08 -29.95
CA VAL A 179 40.46 -11.13 -30.55
C VAL A 179 39.72 -9.98 -31.22
N ASP A 180 38.67 -10.26 -31.99
CA ASP A 180 37.80 -9.22 -32.60
C ASP A 180 37.24 -8.30 -31.52
N ARG A 181 36.76 -8.87 -30.40
CA ARG A 181 36.24 -8.09 -29.26
C ARG A 181 37.33 -7.27 -28.55
N ILE A 182 38.56 -7.78 -28.46
CA ILE A 182 39.70 -7.03 -27.91
C ILE A 182 40.10 -5.87 -28.84
N ASP A 183 40.04 -6.07 -30.16
CA ASP A 183 40.33 -5.03 -31.15
C ASP A 183 39.24 -3.93 -31.15
N GLU A 184 37.95 -4.30 -31.04
CA GLU A 184 36.86 -3.34 -30.77
C GLU A 184 37.16 -2.48 -29.53
N LEU A 185 37.49 -3.12 -28.40
CA LEU A 185 37.79 -2.45 -27.13
C LEU A 185 39.05 -1.58 -27.20
N PHE A 186 40.08 -2.00 -27.94
CA PHE A 186 41.31 -1.23 -28.14
C PHE A 186 41.06 0.04 -28.98
N ASN A 187 40.23 -0.07 -30.03
CA ASN A 187 39.88 1.06 -30.88
C ASN A 187 38.96 2.08 -30.18
N MET A 188 38.22 1.68 -29.14
CA MET A 188 37.35 2.54 -28.33
C MET A 188 38.08 3.50 -27.36
N LYS A 189 39.42 3.46 -27.26
CA LYS A 189 40.25 4.49 -26.56
C LYS A 189 39.78 4.90 -25.14
N GLY A 190 39.21 3.98 -24.37
CA GLY A 190 38.75 4.24 -23.00
C GLY A 190 37.30 4.75 -22.88
N GLU A 191 36.51 4.69 -23.94
CA GLU A 191 35.04 4.72 -23.84
C GLU A 191 34.53 3.47 -23.09
N MET A 192 33.43 3.62 -22.35
CA MET A 192 32.86 2.54 -21.53
C MET A 192 32.41 1.33 -22.35
N THR A 193 32.55 0.14 -21.77
CA THR A 193 32.21 -1.13 -22.43
C THR A 193 30.72 -1.49 -22.33
N GLY A 194 30.07 -1.06 -21.25
CA GLY A 194 28.63 -1.21 -21.00
C GLY A 194 27.84 0.09 -21.19
N LEU A 195 26.53 0.03 -20.95
CA LEU A 195 25.64 1.19 -20.96
C LEU A 195 25.87 2.02 -19.68
N SER A 196 26.19 3.30 -19.82
CA SER A 196 26.41 4.19 -18.67
C SER A 196 25.20 4.24 -17.73
N THR A 197 25.47 4.13 -16.44
CA THR A 197 24.49 4.29 -15.37
C THR A 197 24.15 5.76 -15.10
N GLY A 198 24.96 6.69 -15.63
CA GLY A 198 24.86 8.12 -15.37
C GLY A 198 25.66 8.62 -14.18
N PHE A 199 26.31 7.71 -13.45
CA PHE A 199 27.07 7.98 -12.23
C PHE A 199 28.50 7.54 -12.43
N ARG A 200 29.47 8.46 -12.34
CA ARG A 200 30.88 8.18 -12.65
C ARG A 200 31.45 7.11 -11.75
N ASP A 201 31.23 7.24 -10.45
CA ASP A 201 31.82 6.36 -9.44
C ASP A 201 31.27 4.92 -9.56
N LEU A 202 30.02 4.78 -10.01
CA LEU A 202 29.40 3.48 -10.32
C LEU A 202 29.86 2.93 -11.67
N ASP A 203 29.99 3.78 -12.68
CA ASP A 203 30.49 3.41 -14.01
C ASP A 203 31.97 3.00 -13.97
N GLU A 204 32.80 3.59 -13.11
CA GLU A 204 34.18 3.14 -12.86
C GLU A 204 34.23 1.76 -12.21
N MET A 205 33.36 1.48 -11.22
CA MET A 205 33.29 0.16 -10.56
C MET A 205 32.68 -0.94 -11.44
N THR A 206 31.75 -0.61 -12.35
CA THR A 206 31.00 -1.58 -13.16
C THR A 206 31.43 -1.65 -14.62
N SER A 207 32.21 -0.66 -15.10
CA SER A 207 32.45 -0.39 -16.54
C SER A 207 31.15 -0.15 -17.34
N GLY A 208 30.10 0.33 -16.67
CA GLY A 208 28.73 0.44 -17.17
C GLY A 208 27.95 -0.88 -17.11
N LEU A 209 26.62 -0.80 -17.29
CA LEU A 209 25.72 -1.95 -17.33
C LEU A 209 26.05 -2.86 -18.53
N GLN A 210 26.55 -4.06 -18.26
CA GLN A 210 27.04 -4.95 -19.31
C GLN A 210 25.89 -5.60 -20.12
N PRO A 211 26.06 -5.78 -21.44
CA PRO A 211 25.15 -6.58 -22.25
C PRO A 211 24.96 -8.00 -21.69
N SER A 212 23.72 -8.46 -21.60
CA SER A 212 23.31 -9.78 -21.07
C SER A 212 23.38 -9.99 -19.55
N ASP A 213 23.67 -8.96 -18.75
CA ASP A 213 23.66 -9.07 -17.29
C ASP A 213 22.27 -8.84 -16.67
N LEU A 214 21.97 -9.62 -15.63
CA LEU A 214 20.85 -9.43 -14.72
C LEU A 214 21.35 -8.66 -13.49
N VAL A 215 20.87 -7.44 -13.35
CA VAL A 215 21.23 -6.50 -12.30
C VAL A 215 20.07 -6.39 -11.33
N ILE A 216 20.29 -6.75 -10.07
CA ILE A 216 19.31 -6.63 -9.01
C ILE A 216 19.63 -5.39 -8.18
N ILE A 217 18.70 -4.44 -8.12
CA ILE A 217 18.78 -3.31 -7.21
C ILE A 217 17.80 -3.57 -6.08
N ALA A 218 18.30 -3.63 -4.85
CA ALA A 218 17.48 -3.92 -3.69
C ALA A 218 17.59 -2.84 -2.61
N GLY A 219 16.48 -2.59 -1.94
CA GLY A 219 16.38 -1.55 -0.91
C GLY A 219 15.22 -1.81 0.03
N ARG A 220 15.15 -1.01 1.10
CA ARG A 220 13.95 -0.94 1.94
C ARG A 220 12.98 0.10 1.34
N PRO A 221 11.65 -0.10 1.46
CA PRO A 221 10.68 0.93 1.10
C PRO A 221 10.94 2.27 1.80
N SER A 222 10.45 3.36 1.21
CA SER A 222 10.18 4.60 1.95
C SER A 222 11.35 5.29 2.68
N MET A 223 12.56 5.27 2.11
CA MET A 223 13.70 6.03 2.62
C MET A 223 13.38 7.54 2.75
N GLY A 224 12.91 7.98 3.93
CA GLY A 224 12.63 9.38 4.29
C GLY A 224 11.17 9.86 4.28
N LYS A 225 10.16 9.02 4.59
CA LYS A 225 8.75 9.44 4.64
C LYS A 225 8.06 9.04 5.94
N CYS A 226 8.19 9.87 6.96
CA CYS A 226 7.93 9.46 8.34
C CYS A 226 6.88 10.36 9.03
N ILE A 227 6.09 9.79 9.93
CA ILE A 227 5.19 10.53 10.84
C ILE A 227 5.66 10.39 12.30
N MET A 228 5.34 11.37 13.14
CA MET A 228 5.82 11.41 14.53
C MET A 228 5.26 10.26 15.37
N ALA A 229 6.07 9.77 16.32
CA ALA A 229 5.62 8.98 17.47
C ALA A 229 4.37 9.58 18.14
N GLY A 230 3.47 8.72 18.62
CA GLY A 230 2.19 9.14 19.17
C GLY A 230 1.15 9.62 18.14
N SER A 231 1.46 9.70 16.84
CA SER A 231 0.45 9.97 15.79
C SER A 231 -0.60 8.85 15.77
N ARG A 232 -1.87 9.23 15.67
CA ARG A 232 -3.01 8.31 15.87
C ARG A 232 -3.66 7.94 14.55
N LEU A 233 -3.93 6.64 14.40
CA LEU A 233 -4.60 6.04 13.25
C LEU A 233 -5.92 5.38 13.71
N VAL A 234 -6.85 5.17 12.78
CA VAL A 234 -8.10 4.45 13.03
C VAL A 234 -7.95 3.01 12.57
N ASP A 235 -8.17 2.08 13.49
CA ASP A 235 -8.36 0.66 13.17
C ASP A 235 -9.79 0.46 12.61
N PRO A 236 -9.95 0.05 11.33
CA PRO A 236 -11.25 -0.13 10.69
C PRO A 236 -12.03 -1.35 11.21
N ALA A 237 -11.36 -2.33 11.83
CA ALA A 237 -11.98 -3.55 12.35
C ALA A 237 -12.57 -3.38 13.75
N SER A 238 -11.85 -2.67 14.65
CA SER A 238 -12.29 -2.42 16.03
C SER A 238 -12.89 -1.04 16.27
N GLY A 239 -12.62 -0.07 15.40
CA GLY A 239 -12.92 1.34 15.60
C GLY A 239 -12.04 2.03 16.64
N ALA A 240 -11.04 1.35 17.21
CA ALA A 240 -10.08 1.96 18.13
C ALA A 240 -9.28 3.07 17.44
N LEU A 241 -8.85 4.04 18.25
CA LEU A 241 -7.87 5.04 17.87
C LEU A 241 -6.53 4.57 18.46
N VAL A 242 -5.59 4.15 17.61
CA VAL A 242 -4.35 3.47 18.00
C VAL A 242 -3.16 4.35 17.61
N THR A 243 -2.12 4.47 18.44
CA THR A 243 -0.92 5.22 18.06
C THR A 243 -0.02 4.38 17.15
N ILE A 244 0.74 5.04 16.27
CA ILE A 244 1.69 4.34 15.40
C ILE A 244 2.73 3.52 16.19
N ASP A 245 3.13 3.97 17.38
CA ASP A 245 4.03 3.22 18.27
C ASP A 245 3.44 1.86 18.66
N GLU A 246 2.14 1.80 18.98
CA GLU A 246 1.45 0.54 19.31
C GLU A 246 1.32 -0.37 18.09
N LEU A 247 1.10 0.20 16.89
CA LEU A 247 1.02 -0.56 15.64
C LEU A 247 2.37 -1.16 15.26
N VAL A 248 3.44 -0.36 15.33
CA VAL A 248 4.82 -0.81 15.06
C VAL A 248 5.29 -1.83 16.09
N ALA A 249 4.96 -1.64 17.38
CA ALA A 249 5.28 -2.61 18.43
C ALA A 249 4.53 -3.95 18.28
N ARG A 250 3.32 -3.94 17.72
CA ARG A 250 2.52 -5.16 17.46
C ARG A 250 2.80 -5.79 16.09
N GLN A 251 3.48 -5.09 15.18
CA GLN A 251 3.74 -5.51 13.80
C GLN A 251 2.46 -5.91 13.02
N GLN A 252 1.33 -5.29 13.39
CA GLN A 252 0.02 -5.52 12.78
C GLN A 252 -0.81 -4.24 12.85
N ALA A 253 -1.38 -3.84 11.72
CA ALA A 253 -2.32 -2.73 11.62
C ALA A 253 -3.25 -2.93 10.44
N ASP A 254 -4.54 -3.04 10.76
CA ASP A 254 -5.59 -2.66 9.84
C ASP A 254 -5.72 -1.13 9.91
N LEU A 255 -5.77 -0.48 8.75
CA LEU A 255 -5.84 0.98 8.61
C LEU A 255 -6.76 1.36 7.44
N LEU A 256 -6.93 2.66 7.20
CA LEU A 256 -7.65 3.16 6.03
C LEU A 256 -6.66 3.72 5.00
N SER A 257 -6.78 3.28 3.76
CA SER A 257 -6.11 3.86 2.60
C SER A 257 -7.12 4.50 1.64
N LEU A 258 -6.65 5.44 0.82
CA LEU A 258 -7.42 6.07 -0.25
C LEU A 258 -7.23 5.27 -1.56
N GLY A 259 -8.33 4.89 -2.21
CA GLY A 259 -8.31 4.31 -3.56
C GLY A 259 -8.34 5.39 -4.65
N ASP A 260 -8.15 4.97 -5.91
CA ASP A 260 -8.12 5.87 -7.07
C ASP A 260 -9.48 6.55 -7.36
N ASP A 261 -10.58 6.01 -6.82
CA ASP A 261 -11.92 6.63 -6.84
C ASP A 261 -12.08 7.75 -5.79
N PHE A 262 -11.00 8.09 -5.05
CA PHE A 262 -10.99 9.00 -3.92
C PHE A 262 -11.92 8.59 -2.75
N ARG A 263 -12.22 7.30 -2.60
CA ARG A 263 -12.89 6.75 -1.41
C ARG A 263 -11.92 6.02 -0.49
N LEU A 264 -12.31 5.90 0.78
CA LEU A 264 -11.50 5.26 1.82
C LEU A 264 -11.89 3.79 1.96
N ALA A 265 -10.91 2.91 1.78
CA ALA A 265 -11.05 1.47 1.93
C ALA A 265 -10.18 0.97 3.09
N PRO A 266 -10.61 -0.08 3.82
CA PRO A 266 -9.74 -0.81 4.73
C PRO A 266 -8.58 -1.43 3.96
N ALA A 267 -7.36 -1.26 4.48
CA ALA A 267 -6.15 -1.89 3.98
C ALA A 267 -5.27 -2.33 5.16
N CYS A 268 -4.42 -3.32 4.93
CA CYS A 268 -3.46 -3.76 5.94
C CYS A 268 -2.12 -3.07 5.67
N ALA A 269 -1.50 -2.51 6.71
CA ALA A 269 -0.10 -2.10 6.59
C ALA A 269 0.75 -3.37 6.41
N SER A 270 1.45 -3.44 5.29
CA SER A 270 2.35 -4.54 5.02
C SER A 270 3.61 -4.41 5.87
N ALA A 271 4.20 -3.20 5.99
CA ALA A 271 5.43 -2.94 6.75
C ALA A 271 5.30 -1.86 7.83
N PHE A 272 6.11 -2.01 8.87
CA PHE A 272 6.21 -1.16 10.05
C PHE A 272 7.68 -0.83 10.26
N VAL A 273 8.05 0.45 10.23
CA VAL A 273 9.45 0.89 10.36
C VAL A 273 9.56 1.87 11.53
N ASP A 274 10.49 1.59 12.43
CA ASP A 274 10.96 2.56 13.43
C ASP A 274 12.17 3.31 12.84
N ASP A 275 11.98 4.60 12.62
CA ASP A 275 12.82 5.42 11.75
C ASP A 275 13.57 6.54 12.51
N GLY A 276 13.68 6.37 13.84
CA GLY A 276 14.58 7.15 14.71
C GLY A 276 14.12 8.58 15.00
N CYS A 277 15.04 9.41 15.49
CA CYS A 277 14.77 10.82 15.81
C CYS A 277 15.01 11.75 14.61
N LYS A 278 13.96 12.25 13.95
CA LYS A 278 14.08 13.13 12.77
C LYS A 278 13.47 14.51 12.99
N PRO A 279 13.90 15.55 12.24
CA PRO A 279 13.29 16.88 12.32
C PRO A 279 11.84 16.85 11.83
N VAL A 280 10.91 17.06 12.75
CA VAL A 280 9.47 17.00 12.51
C VAL A 280 8.84 18.39 12.47
N PHE A 281 7.84 18.54 11.61
CA PHE A 281 7.07 19.76 11.39
C PHE A 281 5.60 19.47 11.67
N ARG A 282 4.97 20.31 12.49
CA ARG A 282 3.53 20.28 12.76
C ARG A 282 2.80 21.07 11.68
N VAL A 283 1.90 20.40 10.99
CA VAL A 283 0.98 21.00 10.00
C VAL A 283 -0.38 21.13 10.65
N ARG A 284 -0.96 22.33 10.68
CA ARG A 284 -2.33 22.59 11.17
C ARG A 284 -3.22 23.05 10.03
N THR A 285 -4.41 22.46 9.93
CA THR A 285 -5.40 22.79 8.90
C THR A 285 -6.49 23.75 9.41
N ALA A 286 -7.29 24.31 8.52
CA ALA A 286 -8.29 25.32 8.84
C ALA A 286 -9.50 24.73 9.58
N LEU A 287 -9.80 23.44 9.50
CA LEU A 287 -10.72 22.76 10.43
C LEU A 287 -10.10 22.56 11.82
N GLY A 288 -8.79 22.73 11.99
CA GLY A 288 -8.08 22.53 13.26
C GLY A 288 -7.51 21.11 13.44
N ARG A 289 -7.40 20.32 12.37
CA ARG A 289 -6.65 19.05 12.38
C ARG A 289 -5.16 19.36 12.46
N GLU A 290 -4.38 18.46 13.06
CA GLU A 290 -2.93 18.57 13.13
C GLU A 290 -2.28 17.21 12.91
N ILE A 291 -1.28 17.18 12.03
CA ILE A 291 -0.39 16.03 11.86
C ILE A 291 1.06 16.52 11.98
N CYS A 292 1.96 15.65 12.42
CA CYS A 292 3.37 15.96 12.59
C CYS A 292 4.21 14.99 11.74
N THR A 293 4.91 15.52 10.74
CA THR A 293 5.61 14.72 9.71
C THR A 293 7.01 15.26 9.43
N THR A 294 7.84 14.52 8.69
CA THR A 294 9.06 15.08 8.07
C THR A 294 8.73 16.02 6.91
N LEU A 295 9.70 16.86 6.48
CA LEU A 295 9.53 17.79 5.35
C LEU A 295 9.30 17.09 4.00
N THR A 296 9.91 15.93 3.82
CA THR A 296 9.83 15.07 2.64
C THR A 296 8.52 14.28 2.55
N HIS A 297 7.68 14.36 3.59
CA HIS A 297 6.44 13.60 3.71
C HIS A 297 5.34 14.20 2.81
N PRO A 298 4.73 13.44 1.89
CA PRO A 298 3.77 13.99 0.94
C PRO A 298 2.32 13.98 1.41
N PHE A 299 1.64 15.08 1.14
CA PHE A 299 0.22 15.31 1.36
C PHE A 299 -0.50 15.35 0.01
N LEU A 300 -1.68 14.76 -0.07
CA LEU A 300 -2.50 14.87 -1.28
C LEU A 300 -3.05 16.30 -1.39
N THR A 301 -2.68 17.01 -2.45
CA THR A 301 -3.26 18.31 -2.82
C THR A 301 -4.18 18.14 -4.04
N GLY A 302 -4.87 19.22 -4.43
CA GLY A 302 -5.64 19.23 -5.67
C GLY A 302 -4.80 18.98 -6.94
N ASP A 303 -3.49 19.10 -6.82
CA ASP A 303 -2.49 18.90 -7.87
C ASP A 303 -1.60 17.64 -7.57
N GLY A 304 -2.15 16.69 -6.82
CA GLY A 304 -1.49 15.43 -6.43
C GLY A 304 -0.60 15.52 -5.18
N TRP A 305 0.20 14.48 -4.95
CA TRP A 305 0.95 14.20 -3.71
C TRP A 305 2.22 15.05 -3.50
N GLN A 306 2.11 16.21 -2.84
CA GLN A 306 3.23 17.15 -2.65
C GLN A 306 3.93 16.98 -1.29
N PRO A 307 5.28 16.98 -1.21
CA PRO A 307 6.00 16.97 0.06
C PRO A 307 5.80 18.29 0.82
N LEU A 308 5.76 18.21 2.15
CA LEU A 308 5.53 19.34 3.05
C LEU A 308 6.50 20.52 2.81
N GLU A 309 7.73 20.27 2.38
CA GLU A 309 8.73 21.31 2.05
C GLU A 309 8.24 22.33 0.99
N ARG A 310 7.18 22.03 0.24
CA ARG A 310 6.64 22.86 -0.86
C ARG A 310 5.29 23.46 -0.56
N LEU A 311 4.64 23.01 0.50
CA LEU A 311 3.32 23.46 0.89
C LEU A 311 3.43 24.76 1.69
N ALA A 312 2.77 25.82 1.20
CA ALA A 312 2.65 27.06 1.93
C ALA A 312 1.36 27.12 2.78
N VAL A 313 1.37 27.98 3.80
CA VAL A 313 0.14 28.40 4.50
C VAL A 313 -0.80 29.06 3.48
N GLY A 314 -2.05 28.56 3.39
CA GLY A 314 -3.06 28.94 2.40
C GLY A 314 -3.32 27.88 1.31
N GLU A 315 -2.49 26.83 1.20
CA GLU A 315 -2.73 25.71 0.28
C GLU A 315 -3.72 24.69 0.83
N ARG A 316 -4.31 23.87 -0.04
CA ARG A 316 -5.33 22.87 0.34
C ARG A 316 -4.84 21.44 0.23
N VAL A 317 -4.96 20.70 1.33
CA VAL A 317 -4.66 19.27 1.46
C VAL A 317 -5.92 18.44 1.66
N ALA A 318 -5.88 17.19 1.23
CA ALA A 318 -6.95 16.23 1.39
C ALA A 318 -6.99 15.68 2.82
N VAL A 319 -8.14 15.81 3.45
CA VAL A 319 -8.44 15.26 4.78
C VAL A 319 -9.77 14.49 4.68
N PRO A 320 -10.00 13.37 5.39
CA PRO A 320 -11.27 12.66 5.29
C PRO A 320 -12.49 13.52 5.64
N ARG A 321 -13.55 13.42 4.86
CA ARG A 321 -14.87 14.07 5.03
C ARG A 321 -15.84 13.20 5.82
N ARG A 322 -15.71 11.88 5.70
CA ARG A 322 -16.40 10.87 6.52
C ARG A 322 -15.42 9.74 6.84
N LEU A 323 -15.51 9.21 8.06
CA LEU A 323 -14.78 8.02 8.49
C LEU A 323 -15.76 7.02 9.14
N PRO A 324 -16.60 6.31 8.36
CA PRO A 324 -17.75 5.54 8.87
C PRO A 324 -17.36 4.24 9.63
N VAL A 325 -16.30 4.30 10.44
CA VAL A 325 -15.79 3.22 11.29
C VAL A 325 -16.38 3.35 12.69
N PHE A 326 -17.13 2.33 13.09
CA PHE A 326 -17.71 2.19 14.42
C PHE A 326 -17.30 0.85 15.01
N GLY A 327 -17.09 0.82 16.33
CA GLY A 327 -16.71 -0.42 17.01
C GLY A 327 -17.91 -1.31 17.34
N ARG A 328 -17.63 -2.37 18.09
CA ARG A 328 -18.59 -3.43 18.46
C ARG A 328 -18.77 -3.59 19.98
N GLU A 329 -18.12 -2.76 20.78
CA GLU A 329 -18.26 -2.82 22.25
C GLU A 329 -19.62 -2.28 22.70
N ARG A 330 -20.20 -2.96 23.68
CA ARG A 330 -21.46 -2.57 24.32
C ARG A 330 -21.22 -2.23 25.79
N LEU A 331 -21.51 -1.00 26.16
CA LEU A 331 -21.63 -0.57 27.55
C LEU A 331 -23.12 -0.35 27.89
N PRO A 332 -23.57 -0.68 29.11
CA PRO A 332 -24.91 -0.33 29.56
C PRO A 332 -25.16 1.17 29.49
N GLU A 333 -26.35 1.60 29.02
CA GLU A 333 -26.65 3.01 28.77
C GLU A 333 -26.38 3.93 29.99
N HIS A 334 -26.69 3.48 31.20
CA HIS A 334 -26.45 4.25 32.42
C HIS A 334 -24.95 4.56 32.62
N GLN A 335 -24.06 3.65 32.22
CA GLN A 335 -22.60 3.84 32.26
C GLN A 335 -22.14 4.85 31.21
N VAL A 336 -22.68 4.75 29.99
CA VAL A 336 -22.41 5.69 28.88
C VAL A 336 -22.84 7.11 29.25
N LYS A 337 -24.07 7.27 29.78
CA LYS A 337 -24.60 8.55 30.27
C LYS A 337 -23.72 9.13 31.39
N VAL A 338 -23.34 8.31 32.37
CA VAL A 338 -22.46 8.74 33.46
C VAL A 338 -21.07 9.16 32.97
N LEU A 339 -20.46 8.47 31.99
CA LEU A 339 -19.19 8.93 31.40
C LEU A 339 -19.35 10.32 30.75
N ALA A 340 -20.38 10.51 29.92
CA ALA A 340 -20.62 11.79 29.24
C ALA A 340 -20.82 12.94 30.25
N TYR A 341 -21.67 12.73 31.25
CA TYR A 341 -21.92 13.71 32.32
C TYR A 341 -20.69 14.01 33.18
N MET A 342 -19.82 13.02 33.42
CA MET A 342 -18.60 13.22 34.22
C MET A 342 -17.46 13.87 33.43
N ILE A 343 -17.41 13.68 32.11
CA ILE A 343 -16.45 14.37 31.22
C ILE A 343 -16.86 15.83 31.00
N ALA A 344 -18.15 16.15 30.95
CA ALA A 344 -18.66 17.52 30.88
C ALA A 344 -18.68 18.21 32.28
N ASP A 345 -19.86 18.36 32.90
CA ASP A 345 -20.08 19.09 34.17
C ASP A 345 -19.65 18.31 35.45
N GLY A 346 -18.87 17.24 35.29
CA GLY A 346 -18.38 16.42 36.39
C GLY A 346 -17.19 17.01 37.14
N GLY A 347 -17.31 17.06 38.46
CA GLY A 347 -16.22 17.27 39.41
C GLY A 347 -15.76 15.94 40.02
N THR A 348 -14.67 15.37 39.51
CA THR A 348 -14.04 14.11 40.00
C THR A 348 -12.78 14.35 40.85
N THR A 349 -12.44 15.61 41.15
CA THR A 349 -11.25 16.00 41.93
C THR A 349 -11.46 16.01 43.45
N GLN A 350 -12.71 15.87 43.91
CA GLN A 350 -13.06 15.77 45.33
C GLN A 350 -13.23 14.30 45.74
N THR A 351 -13.33 14.03 47.06
CA THR A 351 -13.51 12.66 47.59
C THR A 351 -14.77 11.95 47.07
N ASN A 352 -15.80 12.71 46.68
CA ASN A 352 -17.03 12.22 46.06
C ASN A 352 -17.23 12.93 44.72
N ALA A 353 -17.82 12.23 43.73
CA ALA A 353 -18.23 12.85 42.47
C ALA A 353 -19.34 13.89 42.72
N LEU A 354 -19.22 15.01 42.01
CA LEU A 354 -20.22 16.08 41.97
C LEU A 354 -20.62 16.33 40.52
N PHE A 355 -21.93 16.41 40.24
CA PHE A 355 -22.46 16.87 38.95
C PHE A 355 -23.13 18.23 39.15
N THR A 356 -22.72 19.27 38.42
CA THR A 356 -23.21 20.65 38.65
C THR A 356 -23.83 21.21 37.38
N ASN A 357 -25.17 21.19 37.28
CA ASN A 357 -25.88 21.70 36.10
C ASN A 357 -27.19 22.40 36.50
N ALA A 358 -27.55 23.46 35.80
CA ALA A 358 -28.76 24.23 36.07
C ALA A 358 -30.05 23.48 35.71
N ASP A 359 -30.03 22.70 34.62
CA ASP A 359 -31.20 22.01 34.10
C ASP A 359 -31.67 20.90 35.08
N PRO A 360 -32.93 20.91 35.55
CA PRO A 360 -33.48 19.84 36.37
C PRO A 360 -33.59 18.49 35.63
N ARG A 361 -33.74 18.48 34.29
CA ARG A 361 -33.85 17.25 33.49
C ARG A 361 -32.53 16.47 33.44
N LEU A 362 -31.42 17.17 33.19
CA LEU A 362 -30.08 16.58 33.20
C LEU A 362 -29.72 16.05 34.60
N ARG A 363 -30.10 16.78 35.66
CA ARG A 363 -29.95 16.31 37.04
C ARG A 363 -30.79 15.07 37.34
N ALA A 364 -32.04 15.00 36.87
CA ALA A 364 -32.90 13.84 37.06
C ALA A 364 -32.37 12.59 36.34
N GLU A 365 -31.95 12.71 35.07
CA GLU A 365 -31.38 11.56 34.34
C GLU A 365 -30.01 11.13 34.91
N PHE A 366 -29.20 12.08 35.38
CA PHE A 366 -27.96 11.74 36.08
C PHE A 366 -28.23 10.96 37.38
N ASP A 367 -29.26 11.34 38.15
CA ASP A 367 -29.65 10.60 39.36
C ASP A 367 -30.13 9.18 39.03
N GLU A 368 -30.99 9.02 38.01
CA GLU A 368 -31.43 7.71 37.51
C GLU A 368 -30.24 6.84 37.06
N ALA A 369 -29.32 7.40 36.28
CA ALA A 369 -28.14 6.70 35.78
C ALA A 369 -27.14 6.33 36.90
N VAL A 370 -27.07 7.12 37.99
CA VAL A 370 -26.28 6.79 39.19
C VAL A 370 -27.00 5.78 40.08
N ALA A 371 -28.32 5.82 40.21
CA ALA A 371 -29.11 4.86 40.97
C ALA A 371 -29.05 3.44 40.39
N ALA A 372 -28.78 3.32 39.08
CA ALA A 372 -28.49 2.03 38.44
C ALA A 372 -27.16 1.39 38.91
N PHE A 373 -26.24 2.14 39.52
CA PHE A 373 -25.05 1.58 40.16
C PHE A 373 -25.38 1.07 41.58
N PRO A 374 -24.91 -0.14 41.96
CA PRO A 374 -25.32 -0.78 43.21
C PRO A 374 -24.91 0.04 44.46
N GLY A 375 -25.90 0.42 45.27
CA GLY A 375 -25.71 1.08 46.56
C GLY A 375 -25.34 2.56 46.51
N LEU A 376 -25.60 3.25 45.38
CA LEU A 376 -25.36 4.68 45.21
C LEU A 376 -26.65 5.48 45.11
N VAL A 377 -26.61 6.72 45.62
CA VAL A 377 -27.71 7.69 45.61
C VAL A 377 -27.14 9.10 45.40
N CYS A 378 -27.79 9.95 44.60
CA CYS A 378 -27.41 11.36 44.59
C CYS A 378 -28.02 12.10 45.78
N ARG A 379 -27.37 13.18 46.20
CA ARG A 379 -27.90 14.14 47.17
C ARG A 379 -27.80 15.55 46.60
N PRO A 380 -28.88 16.34 46.62
CA PRO A 380 -28.80 17.75 46.25
C PRO A 380 -27.88 18.48 47.23
N VAL A 381 -26.99 19.30 46.66
CA VAL A 381 -26.14 20.25 47.38
C VAL A 381 -26.54 21.63 46.89
N GLU A 382 -27.38 22.30 47.67
CA GLU A 382 -27.81 23.66 47.41
C GLU A 382 -26.93 24.64 48.20
N SER A 383 -26.66 25.79 47.61
CA SER A 383 -25.90 26.88 48.24
C SER A 383 -26.36 28.19 47.66
N ALA A 384 -26.69 29.16 48.51
CA ALA A 384 -27.26 30.43 48.08
C ALA A 384 -26.36 31.13 47.03
N GLY A 385 -26.94 31.43 45.86
CA GLY A 385 -26.24 32.09 44.76
C GLY A 385 -25.32 31.19 43.90
N ARG A 386 -25.40 29.86 44.01
CA ARG A 386 -24.64 28.92 43.15
C ARG A 386 -25.57 27.97 42.37
N THR A 387 -25.09 27.50 41.22
CA THR A 387 -25.76 26.47 40.42
C THR A 387 -26.00 25.20 41.25
N PRO A 388 -27.21 24.60 41.22
CA PRO A 388 -27.49 23.37 41.93
C PRO A 388 -26.56 22.23 41.52
N ALA A 389 -26.17 21.39 42.49
CA ALA A 389 -25.30 20.26 42.24
C ALA A 389 -25.84 18.97 42.89
N LEU A 390 -25.52 17.82 42.30
CA LEU A 390 -25.79 16.49 42.82
C LEU A 390 -24.48 15.86 43.27
N ARG A 391 -24.38 15.52 44.57
CA ARG A 391 -23.26 14.77 45.13
C ARG A 391 -23.59 13.28 45.16
N VAL A 392 -22.83 12.49 44.42
CA VAL A 392 -22.93 11.03 44.49
C VAL A 392 -22.46 10.58 45.88
N SER A 393 -23.34 9.86 46.57
CA SER A 393 -23.13 9.34 47.91
C SER A 393 -23.47 7.84 47.93
N ARG A 394 -22.98 7.13 48.94
CA ARG A 394 -23.44 5.75 49.21
C ARG A 394 -24.76 5.79 49.96
N GLU A 395 -25.59 4.78 49.72
CA GLU A 395 -26.82 4.59 50.48
C GLU A 395 -26.48 4.29 51.97
N PRO A 396 -27.01 5.07 52.93
CA PRO A 396 -26.69 4.88 54.35
C PRO A 396 -27.14 3.52 54.88
N GLN A 397 -28.31 3.05 54.46
CA GLN A 397 -28.91 1.83 55.01
C GLN A 397 -28.09 0.60 54.61
N ALA A 398 -27.72 0.48 53.33
CA ALA A 398 -26.82 -0.58 52.85
C ALA A 398 -25.46 -0.57 53.57
N LEU A 399 -24.88 0.62 53.80
CA LEU A 399 -23.61 0.76 54.51
C LEU A 399 -23.69 0.34 55.99
N VAL A 400 -24.80 0.61 56.67
CA VAL A 400 -25.04 0.18 58.06
C VAL A 400 -25.25 -1.33 58.11
N THR A 401 -26.15 -1.88 57.29
CA THR A 401 -26.42 -3.33 57.23
C THR A 401 -25.15 -4.15 56.97
N ALA A 402 -24.30 -3.71 56.03
CA ALA A 402 -23.04 -4.39 55.71
C ALA A 402 -22.02 -4.35 56.87
N ARG A 403 -22.04 -3.31 57.71
CA ARG A 403 -21.18 -3.25 58.91
C ARG A 403 -21.73 -4.02 60.08
N GLU A 404 -23.05 -4.10 60.23
CA GLU A 404 -23.66 -4.94 61.25
C GLU A 404 -23.46 -6.43 60.95
N ALA A 405 -23.52 -6.81 59.67
CA ALA A 405 -23.11 -8.12 59.15
C ALA A 405 -21.65 -8.45 59.54
N PHE A 406 -20.70 -7.63 59.09
CA PHE A 406 -19.29 -7.74 59.48
C PHE A 406 -19.08 -7.78 61.00
N GLY A 407 -19.77 -6.92 61.76
CA GLY A 407 -19.67 -6.86 63.22
C GLY A 407 -20.23 -8.11 63.91
N ARG A 408 -21.27 -8.75 63.36
CA ARG A 408 -21.75 -10.07 63.82
C ARG A 408 -20.73 -11.16 63.49
N ALA A 409 -20.26 -11.22 62.24
CA ALA A 409 -19.35 -12.24 61.77
C ALA A 409 -17.99 -12.20 62.49
N LEU A 410 -17.43 -11.00 62.71
CA LEU A 410 -16.21 -10.80 63.49
C LEU A 410 -16.35 -11.26 64.95
N ARG A 411 -17.49 -11.01 65.61
CA ARG A 411 -17.75 -11.56 66.96
C ARG A 411 -17.84 -13.09 66.94
N GLY A 412 -18.42 -13.68 65.89
CA GLY A 412 -18.44 -15.12 65.68
C GLY A 412 -17.05 -15.72 65.47
N ALA A 413 -16.22 -15.10 64.64
CA ALA A 413 -14.83 -15.52 64.39
C ALA A 413 -13.96 -15.42 65.66
N LEU A 414 -14.07 -14.31 66.41
CA LEU A 414 -13.39 -14.15 67.71
C LEU A 414 -13.79 -15.23 68.72
N ALA A 415 -15.08 -15.60 68.77
CA ALA A 415 -15.57 -16.66 69.64
C ALA A 415 -15.06 -18.05 69.20
N ARG A 416 -14.99 -18.33 67.89
CA ARG A 416 -14.40 -19.57 67.34
C ARG A 416 -12.90 -19.68 67.64
N ALA A 417 -12.16 -18.58 67.51
CA ALA A 417 -10.72 -18.51 67.75
C ALA A 417 -10.35 -18.42 69.25
N GLY A 418 -11.32 -18.33 70.17
CA GLY A 418 -11.07 -18.14 71.60
C GLY A 418 -10.39 -16.82 71.98
N MET A 419 -10.35 -15.85 71.06
CA MET A 419 -9.60 -14.59 71.23
C MET A 419 -10.48 -13.50 71.83
N THR A 420 -9.92 -12.77 72.81
CA THR A 420 -10.55 -11.53 73.29
C THR A 420 -10.22 -10.36 72.36
N GLY A 421 -11.08 -9.34 72.32
CA GLY A 421 -10.81 -8.11 71.56
C GLY A 421 -9.56 -7.36 72.01
N GLU A 422 -9.05 -7.64 73.21
CA GLU A 422 -7.76 -7.13 73.71
C GLU A 422 -6.56 -7.86 73.09
N VAL A 423 -6.61 -9.19 73.01
CA VAL A 423 -5.58 -9.99 72.31
C VAL A 423 -5.53 -9.60 70.83
N LEU A 424 -6.69 -9.44 70.18
CA LEU A 424 -6.76 -9.00 68.79
C LEU A 424 -6.23 -7.57 68.59
N ALA A 425 -6.51 -6.65 69.51
CA ALA A 425 -5.99 -5.28 69.46
C ALA A 425 -4.45 -5.25 69.56
N GLY A 426 -3.87 -6.08 70.43
CA GLY A 426 -2.43 -6.25 70.55
C GLY A 426 -1.81 -6.84 69.28
N ALA A 427 -2.37 -7.94 68.76
CA ALA A 427 -1.87 -8.62 67.56
C ALA A 427 -1.90 -7.73 66.29
N LEU A 428 -2.89 -6.83 66.17
CA LEU A 428 -3.02 -5.93 65.02
C LEU A 428 -2.34 -4.56 65.21
N ASN A 429 -1.77 -4.29 66.39
CA ASN A 429 -1.22 -3.00 66.82
C ASN A 429 -2.23 -1.83 66.64
N VAL A 430 -3.43 -1.99 67.22
CA VAL A 430 -4.52 -1.00 67.18
C VAL A 430 -5.12 -0.77 68.56
N SER A 431 -5.90 0.30 68.74
CA SER A 431 -6.56 0.56 70.01
C SER A 431 -7.72 -0.41 70.27
N LYS A 432 -7.92 -0.80 71.53
CA LYS A 432 -9.08 -1.61 71.98
C LYS A 432 -10.42 -0.99 71.55
N ALA A 433 -10.49 0.34 71.52
CA ALA A 433 -11.65 1.11 71.06
C ALA A 433 -11.94 0.91 69.57
N ALA A 434 -10.91 0.75 68.71
CA ALA A 434 -11.10 0.45 67.30
C ALA A 434 -11.72 -0.95 67.11
N VAL A 435 -11.16 -1.97 67.76
CA VAL A 435 -11.69 -3.36 67.70
C VAL A 435 -13.12 -3.42 68.23
N SER A 436 -13.41 -2.74 69.35
CA SER A 436 -14.79 -2.61 69.87
C SER A 436 -15.73 -1.92 68.87
N GLY A 437 -15.26 -0.86 68.19
CA GLY A 437 -16.00 -0.18 67.13
C GLY A 437 -16.27 -1.05 65.89
N TRP A 438 -15.36 -1.97 65.55
CA TRP A 438 -15.53 -2.97 64.49
C TRP A 438 -16.56 -4.03 64.89
N CYS A 439 -16.41 -4.63 66.07
CA CYS A 439 -17.36 -5.59 66.62
C CYS A 439 -18.76 -5.01 66.79
N GLN A 440 -18.92 -3.69 66.98
CA GLN A 440 -20.21 -2.99 67.07
C GLN A 440 -20.77 -2.53 65.72
N GLY A 441 -20.09 -2.78 64.59
CA GLY A 441 -20.50 -2.29 63.27
C GLY A 441 -20.42 -0.77 63.09
N ARG A 442 -19.81 -0.04 64.02
CA ARG A 442 -19.69 1.43 63.96
C ARG A 442 -18.64 1.88 62.96
N ALA A 443 -17.57 1.09 62.80
CA ALA A 443 -16.46 1.34 61.89
C ALA A 443 -15.98 0.04 61.22
N MET A 444 -15.18 0.18 60.16
CA MET A 444 -14.38 -0.88 59.56
C MET A 444 -12.89 -0.61 59.82
N PRO A 445 -12.03 -1.63 59.97
CA PRO A 445 -10.57 -1.46 59.83
C PRO A 445 -10.22 -0.86 58.46
N ALA A 446 -9.07 -0.19 58.36
CA ALA A 446 -8.50 0.17 57.05
C ALA A 446 -8.05 -1.09 56.30
N GLU A 447 -7.96 -1.05 54.97
CA GLU A 447 -7.80 -2.22 54.10
C GLU A 447 -6.56 -3.07 54.44
N ALA A 448 -5.40 -2.44 54.60
CA ALA A 448 -4.18 -3.12 55.04
C ALA A 448 -4.31 -3.75 56.44
N THR A 449 -5.13 -3.19 57.32
CA THR A 449 -5.43 -3.73 58.66
C THR A 449 -6.50 -4.83 58.59
N PHE A 450 -7.42 -4.78 57.63
CA PHE A 450 -8.40 -5.83 57.34
C PHE A 450 -7.70 -7.10 56.80
N GLY A 451 -6.72 -6.95 55.90
CA GLY A 451 -5.88 -8.08 55.47
C GLY A 451 -5.14 -8.75 56.64
N ARG A 452 -4.56 -7.96 57.56
CA ARG A 452 -3.95 -8.49 58.80
C ARG A 452 -4.98 -9.13 59.74
N LEU A 453 -6.19 -8.57 59.85
CA LEU A 453 -7.30 -9.14 60.64
C LEU A 453 -7.67 -10.55 60.15
N CYS A 454 -7.85 -10.73 58.84
CA CYS A 454 -8.13 -12.04 58.25
C CYS A 454 -6.99 -13.03 58.50
N HIS A 455 -5.74 -12.60 58.38
CA HIS A 455 -4.57 -13.45 58.63
C HIS A 455 -4.44 -13.88 60.10
N VAL A 456 -4.63 -12.96 61.05
CA VAL A 456 -4.56 -13.24 62.51
C VAL A 456 -5.70 -14.13 62.99
N LEU A 457 -6.86 -14.10 62.33
CA LEU A 457 -8.01 -14.94 62.65
C LEU A 457 -8.09 -16.23 61.80
N GLU A 458 -7.16 -16.43 60.87
CA GLU A 458 -7.12 -17.55 59.90
C GLU A 458 -8.41 -17.75 59.08
N VAL A 459 -9.23 -16.70 58.90
CA VAL A 459 -10.51 -16.74 58.15
C VAL A 459 -10.44 -16.00 56.81
N PRO A 460 -11.06 -16.52 55.74
CA PRO A 460 -11.21 -15.80 54.48
C PRO A 460 -12.21 -14.63 54.62
N PRO A 461 -12.08 -13.55 53.83
CA PRO A 461 -12.99 -12.38 53.89
C PRO A 461 -14.48 -12.71 53.75
N ALA A 462 -14.82 -13.75 52.98
CA ALA A 462 -16.20 -14.21 52.82
C ALA A 462 -16.82 -14.73 54.13
N GLU A 463 -16.04 -15.35 55.03
CA GLU A 463 -16.52 -15.83 56.33
C GLU A 463 -16.79 -14.67 57.31
N LEU A 464 -16.28 -13.48 57.02
CA LEU A 464 -16.58 -12.24 57.74
C LEU A 464 -17.80 -11.49 57.16
N GLU A 465 -18.59 -12.11 56.27
CA GLU A 465 -19.72 -11.50 55.54
C GLU A 465 -19.30 -10.25 54.70
N VAL A 466 -18.06 -10.25 54.18
CA VAL A 466 -17.47 -9.15 53.40
C VAL A 466 -16.90 -9.68 52.08
N ASP A 467 -17.78 -9.92 51.10
CA ASP A 467 -17.39 -10.30 49.74
C ASP A 467 -16.65 -9.18 48.99
N ASP A 468 -16.99 -7.93 49.30
CA ASP A 468 -16.31 -6.74 48.80
C ASP A 468 -16.10 -5.77 49.96
N TYR A 469 -14.85 -5.68 50.44
CA TYR A 469 -14.42 -4.73 51.48
C TYR A 469 -14.84 -3.29 51.14
N ALA A 470 -14.89 -2.95 49.86
CA ALA A 470 -15.33 -1.63 49.43
C ALA A 470 -16.78 -1.34 49.81
N ARG A 471 -17.68 -2.33 50.00
CA ARG A 471 -19.10 -2.08 50.38
C ARG A 471 -19.26 -1.52 51.79
N ALA A 472 -18.50 -2.04 52.77
CA ALA A 472 -18.64 -1.68 54.18
C ALA A 472 -17.73 -0.52 54.65
N ALA A 473 -16.60 -0.29 53.99
CA ALA A 473 -15.66 0.76 54.36
C ALA A 473 -16.12 2.17 53.93
N LYS A 474 -16.05 3.17 54.83
CA LYS A 474 -16.54 4.54 54.56
C LYS A 474 -15.77 5.25 53.43
N ASN A 475 -14.46 5.00 53.36
CA ASN A 475 -13.52 5.74 52.51
C ASN A 475 -13.07 4.95 51.27
N ALA A 476 -13.61 3.73 51.08
CA ALA A 476 -13.28 2.92 49.90
C ALA A 476 -13.93 3.50 48.63
N SER A 477 -13.34 3.21 47.47
CA SER A 477 -13.88 3.62 46.17
C SER A 477 -15.31 3.08 45.98
N SER A 478 -16.21 3.93 45.51
CA SER A 478 -17.56 3.51 45.10
C SER A 478 -17.51 2.72 43.79
N PRO A 479 -18.53 1.93 43.44
CA PRO A 479 -18.60 1.25 42.14
C PRO A 479 -18.45 2.20 40.95
N MET A 480 -19.16 3.34 40.98
CA MET A 480 -19.01 4.42 40.01
C MET A 480 -17.58 5.00 39.99
N ARG A 481 -16.94 5.20 41.15
CA ARG A 481 -15.56 5.68 41.19
C ARG A 481 -14.58 4.67 40.57
N ARG A 482 -14.68 3.38 40.90
CA ARG A 482 -13.86 2.31 40.28
C ARG A 482 -14.06 2.27 38.76
N PHE A 483 -15.31 2.43 38.31
CA PHE A 483 -15.65 2.53 36.89
C PHE A 483 -15.03 3.76 36.20
N LEU A 484 -15.09 4.94 36.83
CA LEU A 484 -14.45 6.17 36.32
C LEU A 484 -12.91 6.09 36.36
N GLU A 485 -12.33 5.46 37.37
CA GLU A 485 -10.89 5.19 37.49
C GLU A 485 -10.42 4.25 36.37
N ALA A 486 -11.16 3.17 36.08
CA ALA A 486 -10.88 2.26 34.97
C ALA A 486 -10.96 2.92 33.58
N HIS A 487 -11.78 3.98 33.44
CA HIS A 487 -11.88 4.78 32.22
C HIS A 487 -11.00 6.05 32.24
N GLY A 488 -10.17 6.24 33.28
CA GLY A 488 -9.26 7.38 33.43
C GLY A 488 -9.90 8.73 33.80
N VAL A 489 -11.23 8.82 33.91
CA VAL A 489 -11.99 10.08 34.12
C VAL A 489 -11.86 10.63 35.55
N TRP A 490 -11.44 9.81 36.51
CA TRP A 490 -11.31 10.22 37.91
C TRP A 490 -10.09 11.11 38.16
N GLY A 491 -10.25 12.19 38.94
CA GLY A 491 -9.16 13.10 39.31
C GLY A 491 -8.70 14.08 38.21
N MET A 492 -9.28 14.03 37.02
CA MET A 492 -8.91 14.92 35.91
C MET A 492 -9.25 16.39 36.18
N LYS A 493 -8.32 17.30 35.84
CA LYS A 493 -8.57 18.75 35.75
C LYS A 493 -9.24 19.07 34.41
N ALA A 494 -10.03 20.15 34.36
CA ALA A 494 -10.79 20.53 33.16
C ALA A 494 -9.94 20.70 31.88
N THR A 495 -8.71 21.19 32.00
CA THR A 495 -7.74 21.33 30.90
C THR A 495 -7.07 20.03 30.47
N ALA A 496 -7.10 18.99 31.31
CA ALA A 496 -6.44 17.70 31.08
C ALA A 496 -7.44 16.56 30.79
N LYS A 497 -8.72 16.89 30.56
CA LYS A 497 -9.76 15.93 30.19
C LYS A 497 -9.43 15.29 28.84
N ARG A 498 -9.61 13.98 28.74
CA ARG A 498 -9.41 13.16 27.53
C ARG A 498 -10.60 12.23 27.35
N MET A 499 -10.87 11.82 26.12
CA MET A 499 -11.87 10.83 25.77
C MET A 499 -11.40 9.43 26.19
N PRO A 500 -12.18 8.64 26.95
CA PRO A 500 -11.80 7.28 27.31
C PRO A 500 -11.67 6.38 26.06
N ALA A 501 -10.61 5.56 26.00
CA ALA A 501 -10.31 4.71 24.85
C ALA A 501 -11.42 3.69 24.49
N GLY A 502 -12.31 3.35 25.43
CA GLY A 502 -13.49 2.52 25.17
C GLY A 502 -14.58 3.22 24.34
N ILE A 503 -14.67 4.56 24.38
CA ILE A 503 -15.71 5.32 23.64
C ILE A 503 -15.54 5.14 22.12
N PHE A 504 -14.31 5.14 21.62
CA PHE A 504 -14.01 4.94 20.19
C PHE A 504 -14.44 3.54 19.68
N ARG A 505 -14.53 2.55 20.57
CA ARG A 505 -14.90 1.16 20.27
C ARG A 505 -16.40 0.86 20.45
N LEU A 506 -17.21 1.85 20.82
CA LEU A 506 -18.65 1.67 20.97
C LEU A 506 -19.38 1.49 19.63
N GLU A 507 -20.48 0.72 19.68
CA GLU A 507 -21.46 0.69 18.59
C GLU A 507 -22.08 2.07 18.31
N LYS A 508 -22.40 2.34 17.03
CA LYS A 508 -22.95 3.62 16.55
C LYS A 508 -24.07 4.22 17.42
N PRO A 509 -25.09 3.47 17.91
CA PRO A 509 -26.16 4.05 18.74
C PRO A 509 -25.69 4.49 20.13
N LEU A 510 -24.78 3.74 20.75
CA LEU A 510 -24.21 4.08 22.07
C LEU A 510 -23.28 5.29 21.97
N LEU A 511 -22.52 5.40 20.86
CA LEU A 511 -21.69 6.55 20.58
C LEU A 511 -22.52 7.82 20.34
N ALA A 512 -23.66 7.71 19.63
CA ALA A 512 -24.60 8.81 19.46
C ALA A 512 -25.23 9.24 20.80
N LEU A 513 -25.63 8.29 21.65
CA LEU A 513 -26.12 8.57 23.01
C LEU A 513 -25.06 9.31 23.86
N PHE A 514 -23.80 8.87 23.81
CA PHE A 514 -22.69 9.51 24.49
C PHE A 514 -22.52 10.98 24.05
N LEU A 515 -22.41 11.21 22.74
CA LEU A 515 -22.24 12.55 22.17
C LEU A 515 -23.44 13.47 22.48
N ASN A 516 -24.66 12.95 22.42
CA ASN A 516 -25.86 13.69 22.77
C ASN A 516 -25.80 14.23 24.21
N ARG A 517 -25.40 13.40 25.19
CA ARG A 517 -25.30 13.81 26.60
C ARG A 517 -24.10 14.71 26.88
N LEU A 518 -23.00 14.54 26.14
CA LEU A 518 -21.85 15.44 26.20
C LEU A 518 -22.24 16.86 25.70
N PHE A 519 -22.96 16.95 24.57
CA PHE A 519 -23.49 18.20 24.03
C PHE A 519 -24.65 18.78 24.88
N ALA A 520 -25.38 17.96 25.65
CA ALA A 520 -26.44 18.46 26.54
C ALA A 520 -25.88 19.42 27.60
N CYS A 521 -24.66 19.19 28.06
CA CYS A 521 -23.93 20.05 28.99
C CYS A 521 -23.32 21.27 28.27
N ASP A 522 -22.13 21.11 27.68
CA ASP A 522 -21.33 22.21 27.11
C ASP A 522 -21.71 22.60 25.66
N GLY A 523 -22.64 21.88 25.03
CA GLY A 523 -23.12 22.17 23.67
C GLY A 523 -24.16 23.28 23.63
N SER A 524 -24.16 24.06 22.56
CA SER A 524 -25.08 25.18 22.33
C SER A 524 -25.60 25.17 20.90
N ALA A 525 -26.92 25.29 20.74
CA ALA A 525 -27.59 25.45 19.45
C ALA A 525 -28.43 26.73 19.46
N PHE A 526 -28.21 27.61 18.48
CA PHE A 526 -28.94 28.87 18.36
C PHE A 526 -28.95 29.41 16.93
N VAL A 527 -29.94 30.27 16.64
CA VAL A 527 -30.03 31.04 15.40
C VAL A 527 -29.57 32.47 15.70
N GLN A 528 -28.58 32.97 14.97
CA GLN A 528 -28.11 34.35 15.08
C GLN A 528 -29.12 35.34 14.47
N ALA A 529 -29.03 36.62 14.83
CA ALA A 529 -29.86 37.69 14.24
C ALA A 529 -29.69 37.84 12.71
N SER A 530 -28.59 37.34 12.14
CA SER A 530 -28.35 37.18 10.69
C SER A 530 -29.16 36.04 10.04
N GLY A 531 -29.95 35.30 10.83
CA GLY A 531 -30.62 34.06 10.45
C GLY A 531 -29.65 32.91 10.16
N GLN A 532 -28.41 32.94 10.66
CA GLN A 532 -27.48 31.82 10.54
C GLN A 532 -27.66 30.88 11.74
N ALA A 533 -28.02 29.63 11.47
CA ALA A 533 -27.99 28.56 12.48
C ALA A 533 -26.54 28.22 12.83
N ARG A 534 -26.25 28.03 14.12
CA ARG A 534 -24.96 27.53 14.61
C ARG A 534 -25.21 26.46 15.69
N VAL A 535 -24.47 25.37 15.59
CA VAL A 535 -24.32 24.36 16.65
C VAL A 535 -22.86 24.31 17.03
N SER A 536 -22.57 24.45 18.32
CA SER A 536 -21.21 24.51 18.84
C SER A 536 -21.06 23.74 20.15
N TYR A 537 -19.82 23.36 20.46
CA TYR A 537 -19.40 22.73 21.71
C TYR A 537 -18.15 23.45 22.22
N ALA A 538 -18.07 23.73 23.52
CA ALA A 538 -16.92 24.42 24.11
C ALA A 538 -16.20 23.53 25.13
N SER A 539 -14.86 23.62 25.19
CA SER A 539 -14.08 22.93 26.21
C SER A 539 -12.80 23.69 26.57
N SER A 540 -12.30 23.45 27.78
CA SER A 540 -10.97 23.92 28.20
C SER A 540 -9.85 22.92 27.89
N SER A 541 -10.18 21.71 27.43
CA SER A 541 -9.20 20.73 26.95
C SER A 541 -9.14 20.74 25.42
N ARG A 542 -7.93 20.95 24.88
CA ARG A 542 -7.64 20.85 23.44
C ARG A 542 -7.81 19.42 22.92
N GLU A 543 -7.38 18.44 23.70
CA GLU A 543 -7.39 17.05 23.24
C GLU A 543 -8.81 16.49 23.24
N LEU A 544 -9.62 16.81 24.26
CA LEU A 544 -11.03 16.41 24.27
C LEU A 544 -11.80 16.99 23.07
N ILE A 545 -11.55 18.26 22.70
CA ILE A 545 -12.29 18.88 21.60
C ILE A 545 -11.88 18.31 20.23
N ARG A 546 -10.62 17.86 20.08
CA ARG A 546 -10.16 17.09 18.92
C ARG A 546 -10.75 15.69 18.86
N GLU A 547 -10.81 15.01 19.98
CA GLU A 547 -11.40 13.67 20.08
C GLU A 547 -12.91 13.74 19.76
N VAL A 548 -13.62 14.79 20.19
CA VAL A 548 -15.01 15.07 19.76
C VAL A 548 -15.10 15.38 18.26
N GLN A 549 -14.18 16.18 17.69
CA GLN A 549 -14.13 16.42 16.24
C GLN A 549 -13.97 15.12 15.44
N HIS A 550 -13.08 14.23 15.88
CA HIS A 550 -12.88 12.91 15.28
C HIS A 550 -14.12 12.03 15.40
N LEU A 551 -14.77 11.99 16.56
CA LEU A 551 -16.00 11.21 16.73
C LEU A 551 -17.14 11.73 15.84
N LEU A 552 -17.29 13.04 15.66
CA LEU A 552 -18.26 13.64 14.74
C LEU A 552 -17.96 13.28 13.27
N LEU A 553 -16.68 13.24 12.89
CA LEU A 553 -16.24 12.83 11.56
C LEU A 553 -16.67 11.39 11.20
N ARG A 554 -16.85 10.52 12.21
CA ARG A 554 -17.37 9.15 11.99
C ARG A 554 -18.83 9.12 11.55
N PHE A 555 -19.63 10.09 12.00
CA PHE A 555 -20.98 10.33 11.53
C PHE A 555 -21.02 11.16 10.22
N GLY A 556 -19.87 11.49 9.63
CA GLY A 556 -19.77 12.38 8.45
C GLY A 556 -20.06 13.85 8.76
N ILE A 557 -19.96 14.26 10.03
CA ILE A 557 -20.27 15.61 10.51
C ILE A 557 -18.97 16.43 10.52
N LEU A 558 -18.87 17.39 9.60
CA LEU A 558 -17.73 18.32 9.53
C LEU A 558 -17.85 19.42 10.60
N ALA A 559 -16.86 19.47 11.47
CA ALA A 559 -16.71 20.51 12.49
C ALA A 559 -15.34 21.18 12.41
N LYS A 560 -15.29 22.47 12.77
CA LYS A 560 -14.07 23.28 12.88
C LYS A 560 -13.78 23.63 14.33
N VAL A 561 -12.57 23.34 14.78
CA VAL A 561 -12.04 23.73 16.09
C VAL A 561 -11.39 25.12 15.97
N ARG A 562 -11.62 25.99 16.95
CA ARG A 562 -11.02 27.33 17.06
C ARG A 562 -10.70 27.66 18.51
N GLU A 563 -9.69 28.48 18.72
CA GLU A 563 -9.49 29.16 20.01
C GLU A 563 -10.47 30.32 20.15
N LYS A 564 -11.02 30.52 21.35
CA LYS A 564 -11.95 31.61 21.65
C LYS A 564 -11.26 32.66 22.53
N PRO A 565 -10.70 33.74 21.95
CA PRO A 565 -10.03 34.77 22.72
C PRO A 565 -11.03 35.46 23.65
N HIS A 566 -10.80 35.37 24.96
CA HIS A 566 -11.72 35.90 25.97
C HIS A 566 -11.05 37.05 26.73
N ALA A 567 -11.62 38.25 26.64
CA ALA A 567 -11.07 39.51 27.18
C ALA A 567 -10.87 39.58 28.72
N LYS A 568 -11.02 38.47 29.45
CA LYS A 568 -10.78 38.33 30.90
C LYS A 568 -10.08 37.01 31.29
N ALA A 569 -9.64 36.20 30.33
CA ALA A 569 -8.89 34.98 30.60
C ALA A 569 -7.38 35.26 30.66
N SER A 570 -6.65 34.55 31.53
CA SER A 570 -5.19 34.55 31.53
C SER A 570 -4.66 33.95 30.22
N PRO A 571 -3.47 34.37 29.73
CA PRO A 571 -2.91 33.89 28.46
C PRO A 571 -2.83 32.37 28.32
N ASP A 572 -2.61 31.66 29.43
CA ASP A 572 -2.37 30.21 29.45
C ASP A 572 -3.64 29.33 29.37
N CYS A 573 -4.85 29.91 29.35
CA CYS A 573 -6.11 29.19 29.44
C CYS A 573 -7.23 29.78 28.56
N LEU A 574 -6.98 29.89 27.24
CA LEU A 574 -8.06 30.17 26.28
C LEU A 574 -8.95 28.93 26.07
N PRO A 575 -10.30 29.05 26.18
CA PRO A 575 -11.19 27.94 25.87
C PRO A 575 -11.29 27.71 24.36
N TRP A 576 -11.44 26.45 23.98
CA TRP A 576 -11.62 26.00 22.62
C TRP A 576 -13.12 25.89 22.29
N GLU A 577 -13.49 26.25 21.06
CA GLU A 577 -14.84 26.15 20.51
C GLU A 577 -14.82 25.32 19.22
N LEU A 578 -15.66 24.29 19.19
CA LEU A 578 -15.95 23.45 18.03
C LEU A 578 -17.27 23.94 17.43
N GLU A 579 -17.29 24.20 16.13
CA GLU A 579 -18.46 24.66 15.38
C GLU A 579 -18.76 23.68 14.24
N ILE A 580 -19.99 23.16 14.19
CA ILE A 580 -20.46 22.35 13.05
C ILE A 580 -20.70 23.30 11.87
N LEU A 581 -20.07 23.01 10.72
CA LEU A 581 -19.90 24.00 9.67
C LEU A 581 -21.04 24.07 8.66
N ASP A 582 -21.46 22.95 8.10
CA ASP A 582 -22.34 22.93 6.94
C ASP A 582 -23.74 22.40 7.28
N ARG A 583 -24.68 22.68 6.39
CA ARG A 583 -26.09 22.32 6.57
C ARG A 583 -26.29 20.81 6.67
N ALA A 584 -25.62 20.01 5.84
CA ALA A 584 -25.77 18.57 5.85
C ALA A 584 -25.24 17.98 7.17
N SER A 585 -24.08 18.45 7.65
CA SER A 585 -23.56 18.10 8.97
C SER A 585 -24.50 18.48 10.13
N ILE A 586 -25.18 19.63 10.07
CA ILE A 586 -26.18 20.01 11.08
C ILE A 586 -27.44 19.14 10.97
N GLU A 587 -27.92 18.83 9.77
CA GLU A 587 -29.08 17.96 9.54
C GLU A 587 -28.79 16.52 10.02
N THR A 588 -27.61 15.97 9.71
CA THR A 588 -27.13 14.68 10.21
C THR A 588 -26.96 14.69 11.73
N PHE A 589 -26.38 15.77 12.30
CA PHE A 589 -26.25 15.91 13.75
C PHE A 589 -27.61 15.93 14.46
N VAL A 590 -28.61 16.64 13.92
CA VAL A 590 -29.98 16.67 14.47
C VAL A 590 -30.67 15.32 14.34
N ALA A 591 -30.50 14.62 13.21
CA ALA A 591 -31.16 13.35 12.94
C ALA A 591 -30.56 12.16 13.71
N GLU A 592 -29.23 12.08 13.83
CA GLU A 592 -28.55 10.91 14.40
C GLU A 592 -28.09 11.09 15.85
N ILE A 593 -27.78 12.32 16.29
CA ILE A 593 -27.21 12.58 17.64
C ILE A 593 -28.20 13.38 18.49
N GLY A 594 -28.52 14.61 18.08
CA GLY A 594 -29.35 15.55 18.83
C GLY A 594 -28.69 16.10 20.11
N ILE A 595 -29.45 16.87 20.90
CA ILE A 595 -29.01 17.44 22.17
C ILE A 595 -30.16 17.36 23.18
N PHE A 596 -30.01 16.52 24.19
CA PHE A 596 -31.02 16.36 25.24
C PHE A 596 -31.20 17.64 26.08
N GLY A 597 -32.46 17.97 26.39
CA GLY A 597 -32.86 19.20 27.07
C GLY A 597 -32.90 20.46 26.18
N LYS A 598 -32.40 20.38 24.94
CA LYS A 598 -32.31 21.51 23.99
C LYS A 598 -33.04 21.21 22.67
N GLU A 599 -34.01 20.30 22.68
CA GLU A 599 -34.74 19.81 21.50
C GLU A 599 -35.50 20.93 20.78
N SER A 600 -36.10 21.86 21.53
CA SER A 600 -36.78 23.04 20.97
C SER A 600 -35.82 23.97 20.21
N ARG A 601 -34.59 24.13 20.68
CA ARG A 601 -33.54 24.92 20.01
C ARG A 601 -33.04 24.25 18.74
N LEU A 602 -32.99 22.92 18.72
CA LEU A 602 -32.68 22.17 17.50
C LEU A 602 -33.82 22.27 16.48
N ALA A 603 -35.09 22.24 16.92
CA ALA A 603 -36.23 22.49 16.05
C ALA A 603 -36.24 23.92 15.47
N GLU A 604 -35.90 24.95 16.26
CA GLU A 604 -35.67 26.33 15.78
C GLU A 604 -34.57 26.38 14.71
N VAL A 605 -33.46 25.69 14.92
CA VAL A 605 -32.35 25.56 13.97
C VAL A 605 -32.78 24.85 12.68
N GLN A 606 -33.48 23.72 12.79
CA GLN A 606 -33.94 22.93 11.64
C GLN A 606 -34.98 23.69 10.80
N ALA A 607 -35.92 24.39 11.44
CA ALA A 607 -36.88 25.26 10.78
C ALA A 607 -36.19 26.43 10.04
N CYS A 608 -35.14 27.01 10.64
CA CYS A 608 -34.33 28.06 10.01
C CYS A 608 -33.59 27.57 8.76
N LEU A 609 -33.09 26.32 8.77
CA LEU A 609 -32.43 25.71 7.61
C LEU A 609 -33.43 25.43 6.46
N GLY A 610 -34.63 24.96 6.78
CA GLY A 610 -35.68 24.66 5.79
C GLY A 610 -36.05 25.85 4.89
N GLY A 611 -35.98 27.09 5.40
CA GLY A 611 -36.39 28.30 4.68
C GLY A 611 -35.35 28.94 3.75
N LYS A 612 -34.12 28.40 3.62
CA LYS A 612 -33.03 29.03 2.85
C LYS A 612 -32.56 28.21 1.65
N ARG A 613 -32.27 28.89 0.53
CA ARG A 613 -31.61 28.30 -0.66
C ARG A 613 -30.26 27.67 -0.27
N HIS A 614 -29.95 26.54 -0.89
CA HIS A 614 -28.78 25.74 -0.56
C HIS A 614 -27.46 26.38 -1.07
N HIS A 615 -26.72 27.04 -0.19
CA HIS A 615 -25.41 27.62 -0.50
C HIS A 615 -24.27 26.65 -0.18
N SER A 616 -23.87 25.83 -1.16
CA SER A 616 -22.88 24.73 -1.01
C SER A 616 -21.40 25.17 -1.02
N ASN A 617 -21.08 26.46 -0.90
CA ASN A 617 -19.73 26.99 -1.16
C ASN A 617 -18.67 26.69 -0.06
N ARG A 618 -18.96 25.88 0.98
CA ARG A 618 -17.98 25.53 2.03
C ARG A 618 -17.17 24.28 1.68
N ASP A 619 -17.83 23.22 1.24
CA ASP A 619 -17.18 22.02 0.69
C ASP A 619 -16.94 22.21 -0.81
N SER A 620 -15.75 22.68 -1.14
CA SER A 620 -15.38 23.18 -2.47
C SER A 620 -14.07 22.55 -2.92
N LEU A 621 -14.09 22.02 -4.14
CA LEU A 621 -12.96 21.31 -4.75
C LEU A 621 -11.80 22.27 -5.06
N PRO A 622 -10.56 21.77 -5.19
CA PRO A 622 -9.40 22.62 -5.42
C PRO A 622 -9.46 23.37 -6.76
N ARG A 623 -8.71 24.47 -6.89
CA ARG A 623 -8.66 25.27 -8.13
C ARG A 623 -8.10 24.48 -9.32
N SER A 624 -7.35 23.40 -9.09
CA SER A 624 -6.94 22.44 -10.11
C SER A 624 -8.10 21.89 -10.93
N VAL A 625 -9.23 21.59 -10.27
CA VAL A 625 -10.46 21.09 -10.91
C VAL A 625 -11.08 22.15 -11.82
N ASN A 626 -10.98 23.43 -11.46
CA ASN A 626 -11.38 24.52 -12.34
C ASN A 626 -10.51 24.60 -13.60
N ARG A 627 -9.21 24.26 -13.52
CA ARG A 627 -8.31 24.18 -14.68
C ARG A 627 -8.68 22.97 -15.54
N TYR A 628 -8.87 21.80 -14.93
CA TYR A 628 -9.27 20.55 -15.60
C TYR A 628 -10.59 20.70 -16.38
N VAL A 629 -11.64 21.22 -15.75
CA VAL A 629 -12.95 21.46 -16.38
C VAL A 629 -12.85 22.43 -17.57
N LYS A 630 -11.96 23.43 -17.52
CA LYS A 630 -11.71 24.32 -18.69
C LYS A 630 -11.00 23.58 -19.82
N ALA A 631 -10.01 22.74 -19.49
CA ALA A 631 -9.26 21.96 -20.48
C ALA A 631 -10.20 21.02 -21.26
N ILE A 632 -11.05 20.27 -20.55
CA ILE A 632 -12.08 19.43 -21.17
C ILE A 632 -13.05 20.27 -22.01
N LYS A 633 -13.59 21.37 -21.46
CA LYS A 633 -14.52 22.24 -22.22
C LYS A 633 -13.89 22.72 -23.54
N GLY A 634 -12.65 23.18 -23.50
CA GLY A 634 -11.98 23.85 -24.64
C GLY A 634 -12.77 25.08 -25.10
N GLU A 635 -12.88 25.26 -26.42
CA GLU A 635 -13.61 26.39 -27.02
C GLU A 635 -15.15 26.24 -26.95
N ARG A 636 -15.67 25.04 -26.68
CA ARG A 636 -17.11 24.72 -26.69
C ARG A 636 -17.90 25.62 -25.73
N SER A 637 -19.07 26.10 -26.14
CA SER A 637 -19.91 26.92 -25.26
C SER A 637 -20.64 26.08 -24.21
N TRP A 638 -20.87 26.64 -23.01
CA TRP A 638 -21.64 25.95 -21.97
C TRP A 638 -23.08 25.63 -22.40
N ARG A 639 -23.69 26.49 -23.22
CA ARG A 639 -25.02 26.24 -23.80
C ARG A 639 -25.00 24.98 -24.67
N HIS A 640 -24.04 24.86 -25.59
CA HIS A 640 -23.92 23.71 -26.48
C HIS A 640 -23.69 22.40 -25.71
N LEU A 641 -22.82 22.39 -24.69
CA LEU A 641 -22.56 21.21 -23.87
C LEU A 641 -23.81 20.75 -23.11
N PHE A 642 -24.54 21.68 -22.47
CA PHE A 642 -25.78 21.34 -21.76
C PHE A 642 -26.89 20.89 -22.71
N GLU A 643 -27.04 21.53 -23.88
CA GLU A 643 -28.01 21.13 -24.91
C GLU A 643 -27.71 19.74 -25.49
N ALA A 644 -26.44 19.42 -25.75
CA ALA A 644 -26.01 18.08 -26.20
C ALA A 644 -26.32 16.99 -25.15
N ALA A 645 -26.13 17.30 -23.86
CA ALA A 645 -26.47 16.41 -22.75
C ALA A 645 -27.98 16.38 -22.39
N GLY A 646 -28.84 17.05 -23.18
CA GLY A 646 -30.29 17.11 -22.94
C GLY A 646 -30.71 17.87 -21.67
N ARG A 647 -29.83 18.72 -21.11
CA ARG A 647 -30.02 19.44 -19.85
C ARG A 647 -30.17 20.95 -20.08
N ARG A 648 -30.93 21.63 -19.21
CA ARG A 648 -31.10 23.08 -19.27
C ARG A 648 -29.99 23.77 -18.47
N LEU A 649 -29.30 24.73 -19.10
CA LEU A 649 -28.29 25.56 -18.42
C LEU A 649 -28.92 26.32 -17.22
N PRO A 650 -28.31 26.30 -16.02
CA PRO A 650 -28.80 27.05 -14.87
C PRO A 650 -28.88 28.57 -15.11
N GLU A 651 -29.88 29.23 -14.51
CA GLU A 651 -30.04 30.69 -14.61
C GLU A 651 -28.83 31.44 -14.02
N GLY A 652 -28.22 32.33 -14.81
CA GLY A 652 -26.94 32.97 -14.48
C GLY A 652 -25.73 32.18 -14.99
N GLY A 653 -25.75 31.79 -16.27
CA GLY A 653 -24.87 30.80 -16.92
C GLY A 653 -23.38 31.14 -17.09
N ASN A 654 -22.74 31.77 -16.10
CA ASN A 654 -21.29 31.86 -16.01
C ASN A 654 -20.80 31.11 -14.77
N LEU A 655 -20.06 30.02 -14.97
CA LEU A 655 -19.62 29.13 -13.89
C LEU A 655 -18.49 29.73 -13.02
N HIS A 656 -17.97 30.91 -13.38
CA HIS A 656 -16.90 31.63 -12.65
C HIS A 656 -15.66 30.76 -12.40
N LEU A 657 -15.21 30.03 -13.42
CA LEU A 657 -14.01 29.19 -13.31
C LEU A 657 -12.70 29.97 -13.48
N SER A 658 -12.72 31.23 -13.92
CA SER A 658 -11.51 32.02 -14.27
C SER A 658 -11.56 33.49 -13.84
N GLY A 659 -10.37 34.09 -13.71
CA GLY A 659 -10.16 35.53 -13.52
C GLY A 659 -10.38 35.99 -12.09
N GLY A 660 -10.42 37.31 -11.87
CA GLY A 660 -10.61 37.91 -10.53
C GLY A 660 -11.95 37.61 -9.83
N SER A 661 -12.81 36.79 -10.44
CA SER A 661 -14.06 36.28 -9.84
C SER A 661 -14.07 34.76 -9.68
N GLU A 662 -12.93 34.09 -9.87
CA GLU A 662 -12.82 32.63 -9.83
C GLU A 662 -13.33 32.04 -8.51
N ARG A 663 -14.12 30.97 -8.63
CA ARG A 663 -14.68 30.20 -7.50
C ARG A 663 -14.38 28.73 -7.69
N CYS A 664 -13.91 28.08 -6.63
CA CYS A 664 -13.84 26.64 -6.53
C CYS A 664 -15.22 26.00 -6.78
N LEU A 665 -15.27 24.95 -7.59
CA LEU A 665 -16.49 24.17 -7.81
C LEU A 665 -16.97 23.51 -6.52
N SER A 666 -18.28 23.56 -6.26
CA SER A 666 -18.90 22.73 -5.21
C SER A 666 -19.23 21.35 -5.77
N ARG A 667 -19.26 20.32 -4.90
CA ARG A 667 -19.51 18.92 -5.29
C ARG A 667 -20.76 18.73 -6.17
N ALA A 668 -21.86 19.41 -5.83
CA ALA A 668 -23.09 19.38 -6.64
C ALA A 668 -22.87 19.88 -8.08
N ARG A 669 -22.08 20.95 -8.26
CA ARG A 669 -21.72 21.47 -9.59
C ARG A 669 -20.72 20.57 -10.31
N ALA A 670 -19.82 19.93 -9.58
CA ALA A 670 -18.90 18.93 -10.15
C ALA A 670 -19.69 17.72 -10.68
N ALA A 671 -20.68 17.21 -9.95
CA ALA A 671 -21.57 16.15 -10.40
C ALA A 671 -22.46 16.58 -11.59
N GLU A 672 -23.00 17.80 -11.58
CA GLU A 672 -23.71 18.37 -12.74
C GLU A 672 -22.81 18.43 -13.99
N LEU A 673 -21.54 18.82 -13.82
CA LEU A 673 -20.56 18.89 -14.92
C LEU A 673 -20.10 17.50 -15.37
N ALA A 674 -19.85 16.56 -14.47
CA ALA A 674 -19.54 15.16 -14.78
C ALA A 674 -20.63 14.55 -15.67
N ALA A 675 -21.90 14.77 -15.32
CA ALA A 675 -23.05 14.29 -16.09
C ALA A 675 -23.35 15.06 -17.39
N VAL A 676 -22.63 16.16 -17.67
CA VAL A 676 -22.71 16.94 -18.92
C VAL A 676 -21.48 16.73 -19.82
N LEU A 677 -20.35 16.37 -19.22
CA LEU A 677 -19.08 16.10 -19.90
C LEU A 677 -18.80 14.60 -20.09
N GLU A 678 -19.63 13.74 -19.49
CA GLU A 678 -19.46 12.27 -19.42
C GLU A 678 -18.10 11.87 -18.83
N ASP A 679 -17.70 12.57 -17.78
CA ASP A 679 -16.36 12.50 -17.17
C ASP A 679 -16.37 11.77 -15.83
N GLU A 680 -15.68 10.63 -15.78
CA GLU A 680 -15.62 9.74 -14.60
C GLU A 680 -14.78 10.34 -13.46
N TYR A 681 -13.70 11.05 -13.77
CA TYR A 681 -12.85 11.70 -12.77
C TYR A 681 -13.63 12.76 -11.96
N LEU A 682 -14.43 13.60 -12.62
CA LEU A 682 -15.31 14.57 -11.97
C LEU A 682 -16.45 13.90 -11.20
N ALA A 683 -16.94 12.74 -11.65
CA ALA A 683 -17.95 11.96 -10.91
C ALA A 683 -17.37 11.42 -9.60
N ASN A 684 -16.22 10.74 -9.66
CA ASN A 684 -15.49 10.20 -8.50
C ASN A 684 -15.12 11.33 -7.54
N LEU A 685 -14.55 12.43 -8.04
CA LEU A 685 -14.17 13.55 -7.21
C LEU A 685 -15.38 14.27 -6.57
N ALA A 686 -16.56 14.24 -7.18
CA ALA A 686 -17.80 14.79 -6.61
C ALA A 686 -18.39 13.93 -5.47
N ASP A 687 -18.30 12.60 -5.55
CA ASP A 687 -18.77 11.66 -4.51
C ASP A 687 -17.66 11.23 -3.51
N SER A 688 -16.42 11.68 -3.73
CA SER A 688 -15.25 11.34 -2.92
C SER A 688 -15.40 11.54 -1.41
N ASP A 689 -14.67 10.72 -0.65
CA ASP A 689 -14.61 10.72 0.81
C ASP A 689 -13.72 11.83 1.40
N LEU A 690 -13.21 12.71 0.55
CA LEU A 690 -12.25 13.75 0.91
C LEU A 690 -12.92 15.10 1.21
N TYR A 691 -12.24 15.92 1.98
CA TYR A 691 -12.49 17.35 2.16
C TYR A 691 -11.17 18.08 1.92
N TRP A 692 -11.22 19.20 1.21
CA TRP A 692 -10.03 19.94 0.81
C TRP A 692 -9.80 21.09 1.79
N ASP A 693 -9.05 20.84 2.85
CA ASP A 693 -8.83 21.76 3.95
C ASP A 693 -7.57 22.60 3.78
N GLU A 694 -7.62 23.84 4.22
CA GLU A 694 -6.55 24.83 4.01
C GLU A 694 -5.50 24.75 5.12
N ILE A 695 -4.21 24.70 4.80
CA ILE A 695 -3.13 24.77 5.78
C ILE A 695 -3.09 26.18 6.36
N VAL A 696 -3.19 26.31 7.69
CA VAL A 696 -3.18 27.61 8.39
C VAL A 696 -1.86 27.88 9.14
N GLU A 697 -1.06 26.84 9.38
CA GLU A 697 0.21 26.94 10.10
C GLU A 697 1.09 25.71 9.81
N ILE A 698 2.39 25.95 9.64
CA ILE A 698 3.44 24.93 9.60
C ILE A 698 4.52 25.38 10.60
N THR A 699 4.81 24.57 11.63
CA THR A 699 5.79 24.92 12.67
C THR A 699 6.80 23.80 12.93
N PRO A 700 8.11 24.10 12.99
CA PRO A 700 9.13 23.10 13.34
C PRO A 700 9.00 22.69 14.82
N LEU A 701 9.10 21.39 15.10
CA LEU A 701 9.12 20.79 16.45
C LEU A 701 10.50 20.25 16.87
N GLY A 702 11.52 20.41 16.01
CA GLY A 702 12.84 19.84 16.23
C GLY A 702 12.86 18.32 16.01
N HIS A 703 13.89 17.66 16.55
CA HIS A 703 14.05 16.21 16.43
C HIS A 703 13.04 15.48 17.34
N GLN A 704 12.27 14.57 16.76
CA GLN A 704 11.27 13.73 17.44
C GLN A 704 11.37 12.31 16.89
N GLN A 705 11.04 11.30 17.70
CA GLN A 705 10.93 9.93 17.21
C GLN A 705 9.88 9.87 16.09
N VAL A 706 10.18 9.16 15.01
CA VAL A 706 9.29 8.97 13.85
C VAL A 706 9.23 7.51 13.41
N TYR A 707 8.12 7.17 12.75
CA TYR A 707 7.83 5.86 12.20
C TYR A 707 7.33 5.99 10.76
N ASP A 708 7.45 4.93 9.97
CA ASP A 708 6.80 4.79 8.65
C ASP A 708 5.97 3.50 8.56
N LEU A 709 4.93 3.53 7.73
CA LEU A 709 4.07 2.42 7.40
C LEU A 709 4.02 2.25 5.88
N THR A 710 4.27 1.04 5.40
CA THR A 710 4.02 0.69 3.98
C THR A 710 2.68 -0.02 3.87
N VAL A 711 1.90 0.32 2.86
CA VAL A 711 0.60 -0.29 2.52
C VAL A 711 0.70 -0.80 1.09
N ASP A 712 0.38 -2.07 0.87
CA ASP A 712 0.49 -2.67 -0.46
C ASP A 712 -0.64 -2.17 -1.38
N GLY A 713 -0.32 -1.94 -2.65
CA GLY A 713 -1.28 -1.56 -3.71
C GLY A 713 -1.58 -0.06 -3.76
N THR A 714 -2.02 0.56 -2.66
CA THR A 714 -2.39 1.99 -2.65
C THR A 714 -1.26 2.91 -2.18
N HIS A 715 -0.23 2.36 -1.53
CA HIS A 715 0.97 3.06 -1.05
C HIS A 715 0.70 4.30 -0.19
N ASN A 716 -0.51 4.40 0.39
CA ASN A 716 -0.98 5.54 1.14
C ASN A 716 -1.88 5.14 2.33
N PHE A 717 -1.97 5.99 3.35
CA PHE A 717 -2.83 5.76 4.52
C PHE A 717 -3.35 7.06 5.16
N VAL A 718 -4.29 6.92 6.11
CA VAL A 718 -4.83 8.01 6.92
C VAL A 718 -4.23 8.00 8.33
N ALA A 719 -3.62 9.12 8.73
CA ALA A 719 -3.14 9.38 10.10
C ALA A 719 -3.55 10.79 10.57
N GLU A 720 -3.94 10.94 11.84
CA GLU A 720 -4.46 12.19 12.43
C GLU A 720 -5.53 12.89 11.56
N ASP A 721 -6.37 12.07 10.92
CA ASP A 721 -7.39 12.50 9.95
C ASP A 721 -6.82 13.29 8.73
N VAL A 722 -5.66 12.88 8.19
CA VAL A 722 -4.98 13.40 6.97
C VAL A 722 -4.40 12.22 6.14
N CYS A 723 -4.29 12.34 4.80
CA CYS A 723 -3.80 11.26 3.90
C CYS A 723 -2.32 11.45 3.48
N VAL A 724 -1.53 10.36 3.37
CA VAL A 724 -0.04 10.36 3.19
C VAL A 724 0.50 9.22 2.30
N HIS A 725 1.67 9.32 1.59
CA HIS A 725 2.06 8.41 0.45
C HIS A 725 3.57 8.05 0.27
N ASN A 726 3.89 6.84 -0.26
CA ASN A 726 5.26 6.35 -0.54
C ASN A 726 5.81 6.41 -2.01
N THR A 727 6.31 5.32 -2.61
CA THR A 727 7.70 5.03 -3.09
C THR A 727 8.43 5.99 -4.10
N THR A 728 9.75 5.80 -4.35
CA THR A 728 10.64 6.73 -5.14
C THR A 728 11.62 6.15 -6.20
N PHE A 729 12.75 5.53 -5.81
CA PHE A 729 14.08 5.64 -6.48
C PHE A 729 14.20 5.47 -8.02
N ALA A 730 14.10 4.24 -8.53
CA ALA A 730 14.92 3.69 -9.63
C ALA A 730 14.83 4.36 -11.02
N MET A 731 13.93 5.32 -11.21
CA MET A 731 13.74 6.04 -12.47
C MET A 731 14.97 6.80 -12.95
N ASN A 732 15.86 7.23 -12.06
CA ASN A 732 17.09 7.92 -12.43
C ASN A 732 18.06 7.07 -13.27
N LEU A 733 18.10 5.74 -13.06
CA LEU A 733 18.93 4.88 -13.90
C LEU A 733 18.38 4.79 -15.33
N VAL A 734 17.05 4.75 -15.47
CA VAL A 734 16.35 4.76 -16.76
C VAL A 734 16.58 6.10 -17.48
N GLU A 735 16.48 7.22 -16.77
CA GLU A 735 16.76 8.56 -17.31
C GLU A 735 18.12 8.64 -17.99
N HIS A 736 19.17 8.23 -17.28
CA HIS A 736 20.54 8.30 -17.79
C HIS A 736 20.78 7.32 -18.95
N ALA A 737 20.21 6.11 -18.89
CA ALA A 737 20.24 5.14 -19.99
C ALA A 737 19.58 5.66 -21.28
N VAL A 738 18.40 6.30 -21.16
CA VAL A 738 17.64 6.90 -22.28
C VAL A 738 18.39 8.08 -22.91
N ILE A 739 19.19 8.81 -22.13
CA ILE A 739 20.00 9.92 -22.64
C ILE A 739 21.28 9.42 -23.31
N ALA A 740 22.00 8.51 -22.65
CA ALA A 740 23.29 7.99 -23.10
C ALA A 740 23.21 7.07 -24.34
N SER A 741 22.03 6.51 -24.64
CA SER A 741 21.82 5.64 -25.79
C SER A 741 20.67 6.11 -26.69
N ASP A 742 20.73 5.74 -27.96
CA ASP A 742 19.60 5.86 -28.91
C ASP A 742 18.86 4.53 -29.10
N ARG A 743 19.28 3.47 -28.39
CA ARG A 743 18.61 2.16 -28.39
C ARG A 743 17.30 2.22 -27.59
N PRO A 744 16.27 1.44 -27.97
CA PRO A 744 15.04 1.31 -27.19
C PRO A 744 15.30 0.94 -25.73
N VAL A 745 14.72 1.69 -24.78
CA VAL A 745 14.69 1.34 -23.35
C VAL A 745 13.26 0.95 -22.99
N MET A 746 13.09 -0.15 -22.24
CA MET A 746 11.78 -0.67 -21.88
C MET A 746 11.61 -0.75 -20.37
N VAL A 747 10.49 -0.22 -19.85
CA VAL A 747 10.17 -0.16 -18.42
C VAL A 747 8.86 -0.88 -18.16
N PHE A 748 8.90 -1.93 -17.34
CA PHE A 748 7.72 -2.63 -16.84
C PHE A 748 7.44 -2.18 -15.41
N SER A 749 6.36 -1.44 -15.20
CA SER A 749 5.99 -0.91 -13.88
C SER A 749 4.68 -1.53 -13.40
N MET A 750 4.80 -2.49 -12.48
CA MET A 750 3.67 -3.18 -11.89
C MET A 750 3.20 -2.48 -10.59
N GLU A 751 4.00 -1.56 -10.04
CA GLU A 751 3.66 -0.72 -8.88
C GLU A 751 3.07 0.66 -9.27
N MET A 752 3.46 1.24 -10.43
CA MET A 752 3.15 2.63 -10.75
C MET A 752 2.62 2.88 -12.17
N PRO A 753 1.60 3.74 -12.37
CA PRO A 753 1.13 4.14 -13.70
C PRO A 753 2.20 4.87 -14.52
N ALA A 754 2.21 4.66 -15.84
CA ALA A 754 3.21 5.19 -16.75
C ALA A 754 3.31 6.74 -16.73
N GLU A 755 2.16 7.43 -16.64
CA GLU A 755 2.12 8.90 -16.54
C GLU A 755 2.85 9.42 -15.30
N SER A 756 2.70 8.72 -14.16
CA SER A 756 3.34 9.11 -12.92
C SER A 756 4.86 9.00 -13.04
N LEU A 757 5.38 7.94 -13.66
CA LEU A 757 6.80 7.76 -13.94
C LEU A 757 7.34 8.86 -14.87
N MET A 758 6.63 9.17 -15.96
CA MET A 758 7.01 10.24 -16.90
C MET A 758 7.13 11.61 -16.22
N LEU A 759 6.21 11.94 -15.29
CA LEU A 759 6.29 13.19 -14.53
C LEU A 759 7.48 13.23 -13.55
N ARG A 760 7.88 12.10 -12.97
CA ARG A 760 9.14 12.01 -12.19
C ARG A 760 10.34 12.27 -13.10
N MET A 761 10.34 11.64 -14.27
CA MET A 761 11.42 11.71 -15.25
C MET A 761 11.63 13.16 -15.74
N LEU A 762 10.55 13.85 -16.12
CA LEU A 762 10.59 15.26 -16.53
C LEU A 762 11.08 16.21 -15.43
N SER A 763 10.72 15.92 -14.17
CA SER A 763 11.21 16.67 -13.00
C SER A 763 12.71 16.52 -12.78
N SER A 764 13.18 15.28 -12.72
CA SER A 764 14.60 14.98 -12.49
C SER A 764 15.48 15.54 -13.61
N LEU A 765 15.07 15.34 -14.88
CA LEU A 765 15.79 15.85 -16.05
C LEU A 765 15.77 17.37 -16.17
N GLY A 766 14.63 18.01 -15.91
CA GLY A 766 14.54 19.47 -15.91
C GLY A 766 15.23 20.13 -14.72
N ARG A 767 15.60 19.38 -13.67
CA ARG A 767 15.91 19.90 -12.33
C ARG A 767 14.84 20.92 -11.88
N ILE A 768 13.59 20.57 -12.16
CA ILE A 768 12.38 21.26 -11.71
C ILE A 768 11.80 20.39 -10.62
N ASP A 769 11.33 20.98 -9.52
CA ASP A 769 10.80 20.14 -8.45
C ASP A 769 9.55 19.36 -8.90
N GLN A 770 9.50 18.09 -8.50
CA GLN A 770 8.50 17.11 -8.96
C GLN A 770 7.05 17.56 -8.76
N THR A 771 6.84 18.44 -7.79
CA THR A 771 5.54 19.00 -7.47
C THR A 771 5.17 20.07 -8.47
N ARG A 772 6.05 21.03 -8.79
CA ARG A 772 5.81 22.03 -9.85
C ARG A 772 5.50 21.39 -11.21
N VAL A 773 6.18 20.29 -11.55
CA VAL A 773 5.91 19.54 -12.78
C VAL A 773 4.53 18.87 -12.74
N ARG A 774 4.21 18.13 -11.67
CA ARG A 774 2.90 17.45 -11.53
C ARG A 774 1.73 18.42 -11.37
N THR A 775 1.94 19.60 -10.77
CA THR A 775 0.91 20.64 -10.61
C THR A 775 0.73 21.50 -11.85
N GLY A 776 1.69 21.49 -12.78
CA GLY A 776 1.77 22.48 -13.85
C GLY A 776 1.86 23.93 -13.35
N GLN A 777 2.29 24.15 -12.10
CA GLN A 777 2.58 25.48 -11.54
C GLN A 777 4.08 25.78 -11.72
N LEU A 778 4.46 25.93 -12.99
CA LEU A 778 5.83 26.21 -13.42
C LEU A 778 6.08 27.72 -13.41
N GLU A 779 7.18 28.15 -12.81
CA GLU A 779 7.64 29.54 -12.90
C GLU A 779 8.15 29.84 -14.34
N ASP A 780 8.27 31.11 -14.71
CA ASP A 780 8.77 31.52 -16.03
C ASP A 780 10.20 30.98 -16.32
N GLU A 781 10.97 30.65 -15.28
CA GLU A 781 12.29 30.00 -15.37
C GLU A 781 12.22 28.46 -15.49
N ASP A 782 11.13 27.83 -15.05
CA ASP A 782 10.90 26.38 -15.14
C ASP A 782 10.40 25.99 -16.54
N TRP A 783 9.64 26.85 -17.23
CA TRP A 783 9.15 26.58 -18.58
C TRP A 783 10.26 26.28 -19.61
N PRO A 784 11.37 27.06 -19.69
CA PRO A 784 12.54 26.70 -20.49
C PRO A 784 13.11 25.32 -20.13
N ARG A 785 13.27 25.04 -18.83
CA ARG A 785 13.84 23.77 -18.34
C ARG A 785 12.96 22.56 -18.68
N LEU A 786 11.64 22.70 -18.58
CA LEU A 786 10.70 21.63 -18.93
C LEU A 786 10.69 21.42 -20.44
N THR A 787 10.70 22.51 -21.21
CA THR A 787 10.79 22.45 -22.68
C THR A 787 12.09 21.77 -23.11
N SER A 788 13.22 22.06 -22.45
CA SER A 788 14.48 21.35 -22.65
C SER A 788 14.37 19.86 -22.32
N ALA A 789 13.79 19.49 -21.17
CA ALA A 789 13.60 18.08 -20.80
C ALA A 789 12.66 17.32 -21.75
N VAL A 790 11.56 17.94 -22.19
CA VAL A 790 10.65 17.37 -23.18
C VAL A 790 11.35 17.19 -24.53
N ASN A 791 12.10 18.19 -25.01
CA ASN A 791 12.86 18.08 -26.25
C ASN A 791 13.96 17.00 -26.18
N LEU A 792 14.60 16.83 -25.01
CA LEU A 792 15.60 15.80 -24.77
C LEU A 792 15.03 14.38 -24.87
N LEU A 793 13.75 14.21 -24.49
CA LEU A 793 13.05 12.92 -24.50
C LEU A 793 12.28 12.64 -25.80
N LYS A 794 11.83 13.69 -26.50
CA LYS A 794 10.93 13.59 -27.66
C LYS A 794 11.47 12.68 -28.77
N ASP A 795 12.77 12.73 -29.01
CA ASP A 795 13.44 11.99 -30.09
C ASP A 795 14.09 10.68 -29.56
N LYS A 796 13.79 10.29 -28.31
CA LYS A 796 14.33 9.08 -27.65
C LYS A 796 13.32 7.94 -27.58
N GLN A 797 13.83 6.72 -27.66
CA GLN A 797 13.03 5.50 -27.74
C GLN A 797 12.78 4.89 -26.35
N LEU A 798 11.85 5.47 -25.58
CA LEU A 798 11.41 4.93 -24.29
C LEU A 798 10.00 4.31 -24.39
N PHE A 799 9.88 3.06 -23.96
CA PHE A 799 8.61 2.32 -23.90
C PHE A 799 8.30 1.98 -22.44
N ILE A 800 7.14 2.42 -21.94
CA ILE A 800 6.65 2.10 -20.59
C ILE A 800 5.41 1.23 -20.71
N ASP A 801 5.33 0.19 -19.88
CA ASP A 801 4.24 -0.77 -19.78
C ASP A 801 3.84 -0.90 -18.32
N ASP A 802 2.64 -0.45 -17.98
CA ASP A 802 2.08 -0.45 -16.62
C ASP A 802 1.06 -1.59 -16.37
N THR A 803 1.15 -2.66 -17.17
CA THR A 803 0.32 -3.85 -16.96
C THR A 803 0.72 -4.57 -15.66
N ALA A 804 -0.20 -4.67 -14.71
CA ALA A 804 0.01 -5.39 -13.45
C ALA A 804 0.20 -6.91 -13.64
N ALA A 805 0.95 -7.53 -12.73
CA ALA A 805 1.10 -9.00 -12.58
C ALA A 805 1.57 -9.77 -13.83
N LEU A 806 2.34 -9.13 -14.73
CA LEU A 806 2.89 -9.78 -15.94
C LEU A 806 3.77 -11.00 -15.62
N SER A 807 3.61 -12.05 -16.42
CA SER A 807 4.54 -13.19 -16.42
C SER A 807 5.82 -12.89 -17.23
N PRO A 808 6.94 -13.60 -16.96
CA PRO A 808 8.18 -13.44 -17.73
C PRO A 808 8.03 -13.76 -19.23
N ASN A 809 7.05 -14.60 -19.61
CA ASN A 809 6.83 -14.99 -21.00
C ASN A 809 6.08 -13.91 -21.80
N GLU A 810 5.06 -13.29 -21.21
CA GLU A 810 4.37 -12.14 -21.80
C GLU A 810 5.34 -10.96 -21.97
N MET A 811 6.14 -10.68 -20.93
CA MET A 811 7.21 -9.69 -20.97
C MET A 811 8.19 -9.96 -22.13
N ARG A 812 8.65 -11.21 -22.30
CA ARG A 812 9.51 -11.62 -23.43
C ARG A 812 8.83 -11.39 -24.79
N SER A 813 7.53 -11.65 -24.91
CA SER A 813 6.75 -11.40 -26.14
C SER A 813 6.70 -9.91 -26.48
N ARG A 814 6.40 -9.05 -25.48
CA ARG A 814 6.36 -7.59 -25.65
C ARG A 814 7.74 -7.02 -26.04
N ILE A 815 8.83 -7.51 -25.43
CA ILE A 815 10.19 -7.12 -25.81
C ILE A 815 10.52 -7.58 -27.25
N ARG A 816 10.19 -8.82 -27.65
CA ARG A 816 10.39 -9.30 -29.05
C ARG A 816 9.68 -8.41 -30.07
N ARG A 817 8.49 -7.90 -29.75
CA ARG A 817 7.76 -6.97 -30.61
C ARG A 817 8.51 -5.65 -30.78
N VAL A 818 8.94 -5.03 -29.68
CA VAL A 818 9.74 -3.79 -29.73
C VAL A 818 11.04 -4.01 -30.50
N VAL A 819 11.77 -5.12 -30.26
CA VAL A 819 13.01 -5.46 -30.97
C VAL A 819 12.79 -5.62 -32.48
N ARG A 820 11.66 -6.22 -32.90
CA ARG A 820 11.30 -6.38 -34.31
C ARG A 820 10.96 -5.07 -35.01
N GLU A 821 10.34 -4.14 -34.29
CA GLU A 821 9.88 -2.85 -34.85
C GLU A 821 10.97 -1.76 -34.78
N HIS A 822 11.80 -1.74 -33.73
CA HIS A 822 12.71 -0.64 -33.36
C HIS A 822 14.19 -1.05 -33.19
N GLY A 823 14.52 -2.34 -33.32
CA GLY A 823 15.88 -2.86 -33.16
C GLY A 823 16.29 -3.19 -31.72
N ASN A 824 17.55 -3.57 -31.52
CA ASN A 824 18.02 -4.14 -30.25
C ASN A 824 17.85 -3.18 -29.06
N VAL A 825 17.18 -3.65 -28.02
CA VAL A 825 16.94 -2.93 -26.76
C VAL A 825 18.25 -2.63 -26.03
N GLY A 826 18.38 -1.43 -25.47
CA GLY A 826 19.52 -0.97 -24.69
C GLY A 826 19.42 -1.34 -23.21
N LEU A 827 18.22 -1.31 -22.63
CA LEU A 827 17.97 -1.61 -21.21
C LEU A 827 16.53 -2.10 -21.03
N VAL A 828 16.34 -3.11 -20.17
CA VAL A 828 15.02 -3.50 -19.63
C VAL A 828 15.00 -3.21 -18.14
N MET A 829 13.95 -2.56 -17.65
CA MET A 829 13.73 -2.18 -16.25
C MET A 829 12.44 -2.82 -15.73
N ILE A 830 12.45 -3.35 -14.51
CA ILE A 830 11.30 -4.04 -13.90
C ILE A 830 11.09 -3.56 -12.45
N ASP A 831 9.89 -3.03 -12.17
CA ASP A 831 9.48 -2.48 -10.87
C ASP A 831 8.16 -3.12 -10.39
N TYR A 832 8.14 -4.09 -9.46
CA TYR A 832 9.26 -4.81 -8.85
C TYR A 832 9.06 -6.33 -8.99
N LEU A 833 10.16 -7.10 -8.89
CA LEU A 833 10.18 -8.53 -9.23
C LEU A 833 9.13 -9.35 -8.44
N GLN A 834 8.90 -9.01 -7.17
CA GLN A 834 7.92 -9.69 -6.33
C GLN A 834 6.44 -9.39 -6.66
N LEU A 835 6.12 -8.58 -7.68
CA LEU A 835 4.74 -8.45 -8.23
C LEU A 835 4.45 -9.37 -9.41
N MET A 836 5.48 -9.96 -10.02
CA MET A 836 5.31 -10.91 -11.12
C MET A 836 4.59 -12.18 -10.65
N GLN A 837 3.85 -12.80 -11.55
CA GLN A 837 3.11 -14.05 -11.30
C GLN A 837 3.36 -15.08 -12.41
N ILE A 838 3.46 -16.36 -12.05
CA ILE A 838 3.50 -17.47 -13.01
C ILE A 838 2.23 -18.32 -12.84
N PRO A 839 1.36 -18.41 -13.87
CA PRO A 839 0.17 -19.27 -13.83
C PRO A 839 0.52 -20.72 -13.45
N GLY A 840 -0.12 -21.22 -12.39
CA GLY A 840 0.07 -22.59 -11.88
C GLY A 840 0.94 -22.74 -10.64
N PHE A 841 1.63 -21.69 -10.18
CA PHE A 841 2.41 -21.70 -8.92
C PHE A 841 1.66 -20.99 -7.78
N SER A 842 0.77 -21.70 -7.05
CA SER A 842 -0.02 -21.09 -5.96
C SER A 842 0.52 -21.30 -4.54
N GLU A 843 1.39 -22.28 -4.30
CA GLU A 843 1.78 -22.70 -2.93
C GLU A 843 3.26 -22.48 -2.57
N ASN A 844 4.15 -22.17 -3.52
CA ASN A 844 5.59 -22.09 -3.26
C ASN A 844 6.26 -20.88 -3.92
N ARG A 845 6.12 -19.70 -3.28
CA ARG A 845 6.64 -18.41 -3.77
C ARG A 845 8.16 -18.42 -4.02
N THR A 846 8.95 -19.11 -3.19
CA THR A 846 10.40 -19.25 -3.38
C THR A 846 10.74 -19.98 -4.68
N GLY A 847 9.97 -21.01 -5.03
CA GLY A 847 10.11 -21.73 -6.30
C GLY A 847 9.71 -20.88 -7.50
N GLU A 848 8.62 -20.12 -7.38
CA GLU A 848 8.14 -19.18 -8.41
C GLU A 848 9.17 -18.08 -8.70
N ILE A 849 9.70 -17.41 -7.66
CA ILE A 849 10.74 -16.39 -7.78
C ILE A 849 12.04 -16.97 -8.37
N SER A 850 12.37 -18.22 -8.06
CA SER A 850 13.51 -18.91 -8.68
C SER A 850 13.34 -19.08 -10.20
N GLU A 851 12.11 -19.33 -10.66
CA GLU A 851 11.82 -19.47 -12.09
C GLU A 851 11.74 -18.12 -12.81
N ILE A 852 11.18 -17.09 -12.15
CA ILE A 852 11.24 -15.70 -12.62
C ILE A 852 12.70 -15.28 -12.81
N SER A 853 13.55 -15.44 -11.79
CA SER A 853 14.98 -15.11 -11.80
C SER A 853 15.72 -15.75 -12.98
N ARG A 854 15.58 -17.07 -13.16
CA ARG A 854 16.16 -17.80 -14.29
C ARG A 854 15.65 -17.30 -15.64
N SER A 855 14.35 -17.02 -15.76
CA SER A 855 13.73 -16.55 -17.00
C SER A 855 14.19 -15.13 -17.37
N LEU A 856 14.42 -14.26 -16.38
CA LEU A 856 15.00 -12.92 -16.58
C LEU A 856 16.48 -12.98 -16.99
N LYS A 857 17.31 -13.84 -16.38
CA LYS A 857 18.70 -14.05 -16.85
C LYS A 857 18.75 -14.66 -18.25
N GLY A 858 17.81 -15.55 -18.59
CA GLY A 858 17.62 -16.06 -19.95
C GLY A 858 17.22 -14.96 -20.94
N MET A 859 16.34 -14.04 -20.52
CA MET A 859 15.90 -12.88 -21.29
C MET A 859 17.04 -11.89 -21.58
N ALA A 860 17.87 -11.57 -20.57
CA ALA A 860 19.05 -10.72 -20.74
C ALA A 860 20.00 -11.27 -21.82
N LYS A 861 20.29 -12.59 -21.76
CA LYS A 861 21.11 -13.30 -22.76
C LYS A 861 20.47 -13.40 -24.14
N GLU A 862 19.14 -13.52 -24.22
CA GLU A 862 18.42 -13.61 -25.50
C GLU A 862 18.48 -12.31 -26.29
N PHE A 863 18.29 -11.17 -25.61
CA PHE A 863 18.27 -9.85 -26.25
C PHE A 863 19.61 -9.12 -26.25
N GLY A 864 20.61 -9.64 -25.52
CA GLY A 864 21.94 -9.03 -25.43
C GLY A 864 21.92 -7.67 -24.72
N CYS A 865 21.03 -7.48 -23.75
CA CYS A 865 20.85 -6.22 -23.03
C CYS A 865 20.87 -6.44 -21.50
N PRO A 866 21.27 -5.43 -20.71
CA PRO A 866 21.10 -5.45 -19.26
C PRO A 866 19.60 -5.46 -18.89
N VAL A 867 19.26 -6.34 -17.94
CA VAL A 867 17.94 -6.39 -17.30
C VAL A 867 18.11 -5.95 -15.85
N VAL A 868 17.55 -4.80 -15.49
CA VAL A 868 17.53 -4.27 -14.12
C VAL A 868 16.18 -4.62 -13.49
N ALA A 869 16.19 -5.33 -12.36
CA ALA A 869 14.99 -5.65 -11.61
C ALA A 869 15.08 -5.16 -10.16
N LEU A 870 14.02 -4.50 -9.68
CA LEU A 870 13.90 -4.10 -8.29
C LEU A 870 13.49 -5.27 -7.41
N SER A 871 14.10 -5.37 -6.23
CA SER A 871 13.80 -6.40 -5.25
C SER A 871 13.70 -5.82 -3.84
N GLN A 872 12.69 -6.20 -3.08
CA GLN A 872 12.54 -5.75 -1.70
C GLN A 872 13.38 -6.59 -0.72
N LEU A 873 13.92 -5.93 0.31
CA LEU A 873 14.71 -6.58 1.38
C LEU A 873 13.86 -7.06 2.57
N ASN A 874 14.27 -8.21 3.13
CA ASN A 874 13.80 -8.78 4.39
C ASN A 874 13.99 -7.82 5.57
N ARG A 875 13.10 -7.92 6.56
CA ARG A 875 13.07 -7.04 7.75
C ARG A 875 14.09 -7.42 8.82
N SER A 876 14.69 -8.61 8.73
CA SER A 876 15.77 -9.08 9.63
C SER A 876 16.98 -8.15 9.68
N LEU A 877 17.21 -7.39 8.60
CA LEU A 877 18.25 -6.37 8.48
C LEU A 877 18.18 -5.31 9.59
N GLU A 878 16.97 -4.85 9.95
CA GLU A 878 16.77 -3.71 10.86
C GLU A 878 17.06 -4.06 12.33
N GLN A 879 17.02 -5.34 12.67
CA GLN A 879 17.33 -5.86 14.01
C GLN A 879 18.84 -5.97 14.27
N ARG A 880 19.68 -5.76 13.25
CA ARG A 880 21.14 -5.86 13.38
C ARG A 880 21.74 -4.51 13.81
N PRO A 881 22.85 -4.52 14.57
CA PRO A 881 23.57 -3.29 14.92
C PRO A 881 24.15 -2.58 13.68
N ASN A 882 24.45 -3.32 12.60
CA ASN A 882 24.79 -2.74 11.30
C ASN A 882 23.64 -2.97 10.30
N LYS A 883 22.99 -1.87 9.90
CA LYS A 883 21.81 -1.83 9.02
C LYS A 883 22.16 -1.75 7.52
N ARG A 884 23.44 -1.75 7.14
CA ARG A 884 23.87 -1.85 5.72
C ARG A 884 23.45 -3.21 5.13
N PRO A 885 22.66 -3.29 4.05
CA PRO A 885 22.16 -4.57 3.54
C PRO A 885 23.26 -5.53 3.06
N VAL A 886 23.01 -6.84 3.19
CA VAL A 886 23.87 -7.93 2.68
C VAL A 886 23.01 -9.01 1.98
N MET A 887 23.64 -9.96 1.29
CA MET A 887 22.93 -10.95 0.45
C MET A 887 21.84 -11.76 1.18
N SER A 888 22.04 -12.10 2.46
CA SER A 888 21.03 -12.80 3.27
C SER A 888 19.73 -12.00 3.49
N ASP A 889 19.76 -10.69 3.25
CA ASP A 889 18.61 -9.81 3.42
C ASP A 889 17.74 -9.75 2.15
N LEU A 890 18.14 -10.34 1.03
CA LEU A 890 17.25 -10.48 -0.12
C LEU A 890 16.06 -11.39 0.22
N ARG A 891 14.85 -10.96 -0.16
CA ARG A 891 13.64 -11.77 0.06
C ARG A 891 13.64 -12.99 -0.86
N GLU A 892 13.39 -14.17 -0.28
CA GLU A 892 13.30 -15.45 -1.00
C GLU A 892 14.57 -15.73 -1.86
N SER A 893 15.75 -15.38 -1.31
CA SER A 893 16.99 -15.04 -2.02
C SER A 893 17.71 -16.13 -2.83
N GLY A 894 17.51 -17.41 -2.51
CA GLY A 894 18.48 -18.46 -2.86
C GLY A 894 18.81 -18.61 -4.36
N ALA A 895 17.86 -18.32 -5.25
CA ALA A 895 18.06 -18.34 -6.70
C ALA A 895 18.44 -16.97 -7.27
N ILE A 896 17.82 -15.87 -6.79
CA ILE A 896 18.18 -14.50 -7.19
C ILE A 896 19.68 -14.25 -6.97
N GLU A 897 20.21 -14.67 -5.82
CA GLU A 897 21.63 -14.54 -5.49
C GLU A 897 22.52 -15.31 -6.49
N GLN A 898 22.07 -16.44 -7.02
CA GLN A 898 22.85 -17.25 -7.95
C GLN A 898 22.79 -16.70 -9.38
N ASP A 899 21.59 -16.42 -9.90
CA ASP A 899 21.35 -16.05 -11.30
C ASP A 899 21.84 -14.64 -11.64
N ALA A 900 21.71 -13.69 -10.71
CA ALA A 900 22.14 -12.31 -10.92
C ALA A 900 23.67 -12.20 -11.13
N ASP A 901 24.08 -11.22 -11.92
CA ASP A 901 25.50 -10.92 -12.17
C ASP A 901 25.97 -9.77 -11.30
N VAL A 902 25.11 -8.78 -11.11
CA VAL A 902 25.32 -7.63 -10.22
C VAL A 902 24.17 -7.57 -9.22
N ILE A 903 24.49 -7.37 -7.95
CA ILE A 903 23.51 -7.07 -6.90
C ILE A 903 24.00 -5.84 -6.14
N ALA A 904 23.21 -4.78 -6.21
CA ALA A 904 23.48 -3.51 -5.54
C ALA A 904 22.38 -3.21 -4.51
N PHE A 905 22.80 -2.71 -3.34
CA PHE A 905 21.91 -2.36 -2.25
C PHE A 905 21.91 -0.86 -2.00
N VAL A 906 20.71 -0.27 -1.95
CA VAL A 906 20.55 1.14 -1.59
C VAL A 906 20.47 1.28 -0.08
N TYR A 907 21.43 1.98 0.50
CA TYR A 907 21.49 2.37 1.90
C TYR A 907 21.56 3.90 2.00
N ARG A 908 20.91 4.49 3.01
CA ARG A 908 21.00 5.93 3.29
C ARG A 908 21.20 6.09 4.78
N ASP A 909 22.39 6.53 5.19
CA ASP A 909 22.75 6.61 6.60
C ASP A 909 21.84 7.60 7.35
N GLU A 910 21.50 8.73 6.72
CA GLU A 910 20.51 9.72 7.22
C GLU A 910 19.12 9.14 7.53
N VAL A 911 18.76 7.98 6.97
CA VAL A 911 17.50 7.32 7.30
C VAL A 911 17.63 6.61 8.65
N TYR A 912 18.78 5.99 8.93
CA TYR A 912 18.98 5.12 10.08
C TYR A 912 19.71 5.74 11.27
N ASN A 913 20.53 6.77 11.01
CA ASN A 913 21.41 7.48 11.94
C ASN A 913 21.25 9.01 11.74
N PRO A 914 20.06 9.59 12.01
CA PRO A 914 19.75 10.98 11.68
C PRO A 914 20.55 12.03 12.48
N ASP A 915 21.16 11.65 13.61
CA ASP A 915 21.98 12.51 14.46
C ASP A 915 23.40 12.76 13.88
N ASN A 916 23.76 12.14 12.75
CA ASN A 916 25.05 12.33 12.09
C ASN A 916 24.95 13.43 11.00
N PRO A 917 25.43 14.66 11.27
CA PRO A 917 25.32 15.77 10.30
C PRO A 917 26.18 15.57 9.05
N ASP A 918 27.25 14.78 9.13
CA ASP A 918 28.23 14.61 8.05
C ASP A 918 27.68 13.75 6.89
N ASN A 919 26.60 13.00 7.13
CA ASN A 919 25.98 12.07 6.16
C ASN A 919 24.58 12.49 5.68
N GLN A 920 24.15 13.75 5.92
CA GLN A 920 22.85 14.23 5.43
C GLN A 920 22.84 14.41 3.91
N GLY A 921 21.81 13.88 3.24
CA GLY A 921 21.74 13.80 1.78
C GLY A 921 22.68 12.77 1.16
N LEU A 922 23.40 11.96 1.96
CA LEU A 922 24.32 10.93 1.46
C LEU A 922 23.57 9.59 1.26
N ALA A 923 23.71 9.03 0.07
CA ALA A 923 23.26 7.68 -0.26
C ALA A 923 24.46 6.78 -0.59
N GLU A 924 24.47 5.60 0.00
CA GLU A 924 25.42 4.53 -0.29
C GLU A 924 24.76 3.51 -1.24
N LEU A 925 25.40 3.22 -2.36
CA LEU A 925 25.07 2.11 -3.23
C LEU A 925 26.11 1.00 -3.04
N ILE A 926 25.75 0.00 -2.23
CA ILE A 926 26.64 -1.09 -1.84
C ILE A 926 26.55 -2.21 -2.89
N ILE A 927 27.58 -2.36 -3.71
CA ILE A 927 27.74 -3.45 -4.66
C ILE A 927 28.15 -4.71 -3.89
N GLY A 928 27.16 -5.44 -3.39
CA GLY A 928 27.39 -6.65 -2.60
C GLY A 928 27.76 -7.88 -3.44
N LYS A 929 27.45 -7.88 -4.75
CA LYS A 929 27.90 -8.89 -5.71
C LYS A 929 28.15 -8.22 -7.06
N GLN A 930 29.25 -8.60 -7.68
CA GLN A 930 29.62 -8.26 -9.05
C GLN A 930 30.42 -9.46 -9.60
N ARG A 931 30.03 -10.01 -10.75
CA ARG A 931 30.72 -11.13 -11.41
C ARG A 931 31.97 -10.69 -12.18
N ASN A 932 31.94 -9.48 -12.74
CA ASN A 932 32.89 -9.03 -13.78
C ASN A 932 33.85 -7.92 -13.29
N GLY A 933 33.90 -7.65 -11.98
CA GLY A 933 34.59 -6.50 -11.40
C GLY A 933 34.60 -6.53 -9.85
N PRO A 934 35.10 -5.47 -9.19
CA PRO A 934 35.18 -5.40 -7.74
C PRO A 934 33.82 -5.20 -7.06
N ILE A 935 33.73 -5.65 -5.80
CA ILE A 935 32.67 -5.26 -4.85
C ILE A 935 33.12 -4.03 -4.04
N GLY A 936 32.17 -3.28 -3.48
CA GLY A 936 32.46 -2.09 -2.68
C GLY A 936 31.23 -1.18 -2.54
N THR A 937 31.43 0.04 -2.04
CA THR A 937 30.36 1.02 -1.81
C THR A 937 30.62 2.29 -2.59
N VAL A 938 29.69 2.66 -3.46
CA VAL A 938 29.66 3.96 -4.14
C VAL A 938 28.88 4.95 -3.29
N HIS A 939 29.38 6.18 -3.15
CA HIS A 939 28.70 7.23 -2.41
C HIS A 939 28.09 8.24 -3.39
N MET A 940 26.87 8.70 -3.11
CA MET A 940 26.06 9.52 -4.01
C MET A 940 25.31 10.61 -3.24
N ALA A 941 25.07 11.75 -3.85
CA ALA A 941 24.19 12.78 -3.30
C ALA A 941 22.73 12.50 -3.67
N PHE A 942 21.83 12.42 -2.68
CA PHE A 942 20.39 12.33 -2.90
C PHE A 942 19.70 13.69 -2.74
N ILE A 943 19.27 14.27 -3.86
CA ILE A 943 18.54 15.53 -3.93
C ILE A 943 17.03 15.24 -3.99
N GLY A 944 16.43 15.04 -2.81
CA GLY A 944 15.00 14.73 -2.66
C GLY A 944 14.06 15.70 -3.37
N LYS A 945 14.44 16.99 -3.51
CA LYS A 945 13.65 18.02 -4.20
C LYS A 945 13.33 17.64 -5.66
N TYR A 946 14.30 17.08 -6.38
CA TYR A 946 14.15 16.67 -7.79
C TYR A 946 13.92 15.16 -7.92
N THR A 947 13.74 14.46 -6.79
CA THR A 947 13.77 12.99 -6.72
C THR A 947 14.98 12.39 -7.44
N ARG A 948 16.13 13.06 -7.30
CA ARG A 948 17.32 12.83 -8.12
C ARG A 948 18.50 12.39 -7.27
N PHE A 949 19.30 11.46 -7.78
CA PHE A 949 20.62 11.11 -7.30
C PHE A 949 21.66 11.76 -8.23
N GLU A 950 22.78 12.24 -7.68
CA GLU A 950 23.89 12.82 -8.43
C GLU A 950 25.24 12.34 -7.85
N ASP A 951 26.31 12.37 -8.65
CA ASP A 951 27.67 12.09 -8.18
C ASP A 951 28.12 13.13 -7.12
N LEU A 952 28.99 12.72 -6.21
CA LEU A 952 29.60 13.63 -5.24
C LEU A 952 30.67 14.51 -5.89
N ALA A 953 30.92 15.69 -5.31
CA ALA A 953 32.00 16.55 -5.77
C ALA A 953 33.37 15.91 -5.42
N PRO A 954 34.37 15.92 -6.33
CA PRO A 954 35.67 15.30 -6.06
C PRO A 954 36.37 15.78 -4.80
N ASP A 955 36.20 17.06 -4.44
CA ASP A 955 36.80 17.65 -3.23
C ASP A 955 36.13 17.16 -1.92
N SER A 956 34.95 16.55 -1.98
CA SER A 956 34.23 16.03 -0.80
C SER A 956 34.73 14.66 -0.30
N TYR A 957 35.53 13.96 -1.10
CA TYR A 957 36.07 12.64 -0.74
C TYR A 957 37.26 12.71 0.24
N GLY A 958 37.91 13.88 0.41
CA GLY A 958 39.25 13.97 0.99
C GLY A 958 39.38 14.09 2.52
N ASP A 959 38.38 14.66 3.23
CA ASP A 959 38.55 15.05 4.64
C ASP A 959 37.73 14.22 5.65
N THR A 960 36.74 13.42 5.21
CA THR A 960 35.79 12.73 6.12
C THR A 960 35.85 11.20 6.12
N PHE A 961 36.41 10.58 5.08
CA PHE A 961 36.40 9.12 4.89
C PHE A 961 37.82 8.58 4.63
N GLY A 962 38.55 8.28 5.72
CA GLY A 962 39.89 7.69 5.65
C GLY A 962 39.91 6.21 5.24
N GLU A 963 41.09 5.73 4.82
CA GLU A 963 41.41 4.35 4.38
C GLU A 963 40.94 3.24 5.35
#